data_AF-A0A8H5M810-F1
#
_entry.id   AF-A0A8H5M810-F1
#
_cell.length_a   1.000
_cell.length_b   1.000
_cell.length_c   1.000
_cell.angle_alpha   90.00
_cell.angle_beta   90.00
_cell.angle_gamma   90.00
#
_symmetry.space_group_name_H-M   'P 1'
#
loop_
_entity.id
_entity.type
_entity.pdbx_description
1 polymer ?
#
loop_
_entity_poly.entity_id
_entity_poly.type
_entity_poly.pdbx_seq_one_letter_code
_entity_poly.pdbx_strand_id
1 'polypeptide(L)'
;MCLIAHLRTHIHSTRMASPLRALADIISANVSILEAAYAKEGAQFPSLDDPFHRTPLDTHPLLSDTKQLIAAAAAQMVATVRSPVDMLQEYSNGMYMTVTLGLVVDVNVPDILTTAGHQGLHVNDISAQNGIDPSYLARVLRFLATRHVFREVSPDVFANNRVSSLLKKAKSLEEVIADPVARYDGAALASFISAYADEALKSSVHLSEFVQNPERACSAFSIAHQTEAKMWDWYEDPRNELRARRFAAAMKGGADRFPAEIFINAIGCEHLQDNDVVVDVGGSVGAAVLHLYKPYPKLRYVVQDLEKQIVVAKEFWKENAPEAVANGRVELQVYDFFTPQPVKGAAVYFHRVNIHNWPDHDAKKIMQIIRDAANASSKVVLFDIIAAHVCEDPVSELSTARKKVPYPLLPNLGVAGAGIHTAMDIQPHVHPSSAVKAPREALKQVPYKKTRPISIPPYISPFSPTSYMRSAWLVPIRGAFSWDRCTPAVMLDFSHAIPASSNPSTGDPISWTHSSVKSFWAFLLHVRENGTAGAIGLSFHASRNGTRMSQVINTVSSTLPGAEYQQDSAHSVATGAVSIATTAPPPRIVLSNVDHVKVYHDASIAMHLRNILHLWSYAVPTEIQSQALTKIRVLKGAKLVLVDERSRGILIS
;
A
#
# COMPACT_ATOMS: atom_id res chain seq x y z
N MET A 1 -22.06 14.87 -62.81
CA MET A 1 -21.38 13.65 -62.33
C MET A 1 -19.88 13.85 -62.51
N CYS A 2 -18.99 13.78 -61.51
CA CYS A 2 -19.14 13.60 -60.06
C CYS A 2 -17.98 14.32 -59.37
N LEU A 3 -18.21 15.35 -58.52
CA LEU A 3 -17.30 15.72 -57.40
C LEU A 3 -17.80 16.82 -56.42
N ILE A 4 -19.10 17.14 -56.35
CA ILE A 4 -19.61 18.19 -55.42
C ILE A 4 -20.70 17.62 -54.50
N ALA A 5 -20.32 16.61 -53.69
CA ALA A 5 -21.21 15.95 -52.74
C ALA A 5 -20.47 15.36 -51.51
N HIS A 6 -19.50 16.09 -50.96
CA HIS A 6 -18.74 15.67 -49.76
C HIS A 6 -18.46 16.79 -48.74
N LEU A 7 -19.16 17.93 -48.84
CA LEU A 7 -18.88 19.14 -48.04
C LEU A 7 -19.93 19.49 -46.95
N ARG A 8 -20.81 18.56 -46.57
CA ARG A 8 -21.86 18.82 -45.53
C ARG A 8 -22.10 17.67 -44.53
N THR A 9 -21.04 17.05 -44.02
CA THR A 9 -21.08 16.23 -42.78
C THR A 9 -19.80 16.36 -41.96
N HIS A 10 -19.51 17.56 -41.46
CA HIS A 10 -18.59 17.75 -40.33
C HIS A 10 -19.33 18.32 -39.13
N ILE A 11 -20.04 17.41 -38.45
CA ILE A 11 -20.31 17.51 -37.01
C ILE A 11 -18.96 17.77 -36.31
N HIS A 12 -18.98 18.59 -35.26
CA HIS A 12 -17.80 18.89 -34.43
C HIS A 12 -17.15 17.61 -33.89
N SER A 13 -16.16 17.08 -34.62
CA SER A 13 -15.10 16.28 -34.05
C SER A 13 -14.09 17.24 -33.45
N THR A 14 -14.13 17.42 -32.13
CA THR A 14 -12.96 17.87 -31.39
C THR A 14 -11.85 16.86 -31.64
N ARG A 15 -10.96 17.14 -32.60
CA ARG A 15 -9.71 16.38 -32.76
C ARG A 15 -9.02 16.40 -31.40
N MET A 16 -8.90 15.23 -30.76
CA MET A 16 -8.06 15.11 -29.58
C MET A 16 -6.67 15.61 -29.96
N ALA A 17 -6.10 16.48 -29.13
CA ALA A 17 -4.74 16.98 -29.35
C ALA A 17 -3.78 15.79 -29.48
N SER A 18 -2.81 15.87 -30.40
CA SER A 18 -1.82 14.80 -30.53
C SER A 18 -1.07 14.62 -29.21
N PRO A 19 -0.63 13.38 -28.86
CA PRO A 19 0.06 13.13 -27.60
C PRO A 19 1.21 14.11 -27.33
N LEU A 20 2.03 14.38 -28.36
CA LEU A 20 3.16 15.29 -28.26
C LEU A 20 2.72 16.75 -28.00
N ARG A 21 1.61 17.21 -28.60
CA ARG A 21 1.08 18.55 -28.33
C ARG A 21 0.52 18.65 -26.91
N ALA A 22 -0.25 17.65 -26.48
CA ALA A 22 -0.78 17.59 -25.12
C ALA A 22 0.33 17.58 -24.05
N LEU A 23 1.45 16.88 -24.29
CA LEU A 23 2.64 16.94 -23.41
C LEU A 23 3.24 18.36 -23.35
N ALA A 24 3.35 19.05 -24.49
CA ALA A 24 3.85 20.43 -24.53
C ALA A 24 2.92 21.41 -23.79
N ASP A 25 1.60 21.25 -23.95
CA ASP A 25 0.60 22.06 -23.27
C ASP A 25 0.63 21.82 -21.74
N ILE A 26 0.83 20.57 -21.30
CA ILE A 26 1.03 20.23 -19.87
C ILE A 26 2.28 20.93 -19.31
N ILE A 27 3.42 20.86 -20.00
CA ILE A 27 4.65 21.52 -19.56
C ILE A 27 4.43 23.03 -19.44
N SER A 28 3.94 23.67 -20.51
CA SER A 28 3.74 25.12 -20.55
C SER A 28 2.78 25.61 -19.46
N ALA A 29 1.63 24.96 -19.28
CA ALA A 29 0.65 25.36 -18.27
C ALA A 29 1.20 25.22 -16.84
N ASN A 30 1.92 24.12 -16.55
CA ASN A 30 2.46 23.89 -15.21
C ASN A 30 3.68 24.75 -14.91
N VAL A 31 4.52 25.08 -15.90
CA VAL A 31 5.61 26.08 -15.73
C VAL A 31 5.03 27.43 -15.34
N SER A 32 3.97 27.91 -16.03
CA SER A 32 3.32 29.18 -15.67
C SER A 32 2.74 29.19 -14.25
N ILE A 33 2.15 28.07 -13.80
CA ILE A 33 1.67 27.92 -12.42
C ILE A 33 2.83 27.97 -11.41
N LEU A 34 3.93 27.29 -11.73
CA LEU A 34 5.11 27.20 -10.87
C LEU A 34 5.79 28.57 -10.70
N GLU A 35 6.04 29.27 -11.81
CA GLU A 35 6.63 30.62 -11.80
C GLU A 35 5.75 31.63 -11.07
N ALA A 36 4.42 31.63 -11.32
CA ALA A 36 3.48 32.50 -10.62
C ALA A 36 3.46 32.24 -9.11
N ALA A 37 3.64 31.00 -8.66
CA ALA A 37 3.69 30.66 -7.24
C ALA A 37 4.98 31.15 -6.56
N TYR A 38 6.14 31.06 -7.22
CA TYR A 38 7.38 31.65 -6.69
C TYR A 38 7.30 33.18 -6.69
N ALA A 39 6.80 33.80 -7.76
CA ALA A 39 6.64 35.25 -7.86
C ALA A 39 5.71 35.83 -6.78
N LYS A 40 4.67 35.09 -6.37
CA LYS A 40 3.77 35.47 -5.27
C LYS A 40 4.50 35.62 -3.93
N GLU A 41 5.50 34.79 -3.66
CA GLU A 41 6.35 34.87 -2.46
C GLU A 41 7.57 35.81 -2.66
N GLY A 42 7.60 36.61 -3.74
CA GLY A 42 8.70 37.52 -4.05
C GLY A 42 9.98 36.83 -4.52
N ALA A 43 9.90 35.55 -4.92
CA ALA A 43 11.03 34.72 -5.32
C ALA A 43 11.00 34.37 -6.82
N GLN A 44 12.14 33.90 -7.34
CA GLN A 44 12.23 33.24 -8.64
C GLN A 44 12.42 31.73 -8.45
N PHE A 45 12.10 30.93 -9.47
CA PHE A 45 12.40 29.51 -9.42
C PHE A 45 13.93 29.31 -9.37
N PRO A 46 14.48 28.49 -8.44
CA PRO A 46 15.92 28.37 -8.28
C PRO A 46 16.63 27.83 -9.53
N SER A 47 17.81 28.38 -9.84
CA SER A 47 18.63 27.88 -10.94
C SER A 47 19.08 26.44 -10.69
N LEU A 48 19.33 25.71 -11.78
CA LEU A 48 20.03 24.43 -11.73
C LEU A 48 21.50 24.61 -11.34
N ASP A 49 22.10 25.75 -11.69
CA ASP A 49 23.52 26.04 -11.47
C ASP A 49 23.85 26.46 -10.04
N ASP A 50 22.84 26.83 -9.25
CA ASP A 50 23.02 27.28 -7.86
C ASP A 50 22.91 26.10 -6.90
N PRO A 51 23.69 26.07 -5.79
CA PRO A 51 23.53 25.07 -4.74
C PRO A 51 22.09 24.92 -4.23
N PHE A 52 21.72 23.72 -3.78
CA PHE A 52 20.39 23.50 -3.22
C PHE A 52 20.24 24.17 -1.85
N HIS A 53 19.29 25.09 -1.78
CA HIS A 53 18.77 25.65 -0.54
C HIS A 53 17.30 25.24 -0.39
N ARG A 54 16.94 24.62 0.74
CA ARG A 54 15.58 24.16 1.03
C ARG A 54 14.70 25.36 1.37
N THR A 55 13.57 25.49 0.69
CA THR A 55 12.56 26.52 0.94
C THR A 55 11.21 25.89 1.34
N PRO A 56 10.29 26.63 1.98
CA PRO A 56 8.93 26.15 2.22
C PRO A 56 8.18 25.74 0.92
N LEU A 57 8.53 26.37 -0.21
CA LEU A 57 7.99 26.06 -1.54
C LEU A 57 8.47 24.72 -2.12
N ASP A 58 9.53 24.13 -1.58
CA ASP A 58 9.96 22.78 -1.97
C ASP A 58 9.07 21.68 -1.42
N THR A 59 8.38 21.93 -0.30
CA THR A 59 7.44 20.98 0.34
C THR A 59 5.96 21.32 0.12
N HIS A 60 5.64 22.41 -0.58
CA HIS A 60 4.25 22.81 -0.80
C HIS A 60 3.49 21.81 -1.71
N PRO A 61 2.39 21.17 -1.26
CA PRO A 61 1.78 20.04 -1.97
C PRO A 61 1.37 20.34 -3.42
N LEU A 62 0.75 21.49 -3.68
CA LEU A 62 0.37 21.87 -5.06
C LEU A 62 1.60 22.07 -5.97
N LEU A 63 2.74 22.51 -5.42
CA LEU A 63 3.95 22.68 -6.21
C LEU A 63 4.69 21.36 -6.42
N SER A 64 4.56 20.41 -5.49
CA SER A 64 5.00 19.02 -5.71
C SER A 64 4.26 18.39 -6.90
N ASP A 65 2.92 18.49 -6.93
CA ASP A 65 2.10 18.02 -8.05
C ASP A 65 2.50 18.70 -9.38
N THR A 66 2.65 20.03 -9.38
CA THR A 66 3.07 20.81 -10.57
C THR A 66 4.46 20.40 -11.06
N LYS A 67 5.45 20.28 -10.15
CA LYS A 67 6.81 19.83 -10.46
C LYS A 67 6.80 18.40 -11.04
N GLN A 68 6.00 17.49 -10.48
CA GLN A 68 5.86 16.12 -10.97
C GLN A 68 5.22 16.05 -12.37
N LEU A 69 4.18 16.86 -12.63
CA LEU A 69 3.53 16.90 -13.96
C LEU A 69 4.49 17.42 -15.05
N ILE A 70 5.28 18.46 -14.76
CA ILE A 70 6.32 18.96 -15.68
C ILE A 70 7.34 17.84 -15.95
N ALA A 71 7.88 17.22 -14.91
CA ALA A 71 8.91 16.18 -15.05
C ALA A 71 8.39 14.93 -15.77
N ALA A 72 7.16 14.49 -15.49
CA ALA A 72 6.52 13.37 -16.18
C ALA A 72 6.31 13.67 -17.66
N ALA A 73 5.82 14.86 -17.98
CA ALA A 73 5.57 15.27 -19.36
C ALA A 73 6.86 15.48 -20.15
N ALA A 74 7.90 16.06 -19.53
CA ALA A 74 9.23 16.19 -20.14
C ALA A 74 9.86 14.82 -20.41
N ALA A 75 9.83 13.90 -19.44
CA ALA A 75 10.38 12.55 -19.60
C ALA A 75 9.65 11.76 -20.71
N GLN A 76 8.31 11.82 -20.73
CA GLN A 76 7.51 11.15 -21.77
C GLN A 76 7.67 11.83 -23.15
N MET A 77 7.87 13.14 -23.21
CA MET A 77 8.18 13.86 -24.44
C MET A 77 9.55 13.42 -24.99
N VAL A 78 10.60 13.39 -24.15
CA VAL A 78 11.93 12.87 -24.53
C VAL A 78 11.82 11.42 -25.04
N ALA A 79 11.05 10.57 -24.37
CA ALA A 79 10.79 9.20 -24.82
C ALA A 79 9.95 9.09 -26.11
N THR A 80 9.19 10.13 -26.47
CA THR A 80 8.42 10.19 -27.71
C THR A 80 9.27 10.65 -28.91
N VAL A 81 10.28 11.50 -28.69
CA VAL A 81 11.07 12.13 -29.77
C VAL A 81 12.48 11.58 -29.95
N ARG A 82 13.09 10.97 -28.92
CA ARG A 82 14.41 10.35 -29.02
C ARG A 82 14.32 9.03 -29.80
N SER A 83 15.36 8.72 -30.58
CA SER A 83 15.55 7.40 -31.19
C SER A 83 15.44 6.29 -30.13
N PRO A 84 14.60 5.26 -30.32
CA PRO A 84 14.51 4.14 -29.40
C PRO A 84 15.82 3.37 -29.25
N VAL A 85 16.67 3.35 -30.29
CA VAL A 85 17.99 2.71 -30.25
C VAL A 85 18.90 3.47 -29.29
N ASP A 86 18.99 4.79 -29.44
CA ASP A 86 19.82 5.67 -28.60
C ASP A 86 19.36 5.62 -27.14
N MET A 87 18.05 5.49 -26.91
CA MET A 87 17.48 5.33 -25.58
C MET A 87 17.88 4.00 -24.93
N LEU A 88 17.81 2.89 -25.67
CA LEU A 88 18.24 1.58 -25.16
C LEU A 88 19.75 1.55 -24.87
N GLN A 89 20.56 2.15 -25.75
CA GLN A 89 22.02 2.28 -25.55
C GLN A 89 22.37 3.16 -24.34
N GLU A 90 21.64 4.26 -24.12
CA GLU A 90 21.77 5.09 -22.92
C GLU A 90 21.47 4.29 -21.65
N TYR A 91 20.33 3.60 -21.61
CA TYR A 91 19.90 2.84 -20.44
C TYR A 91 20.79 1.62 -20.16
N SER A 92 21.36 0.98 -21.18
CA SER A 92 22.38 -0.07 -21.02
C SER A 92 23.61 0.43 -20.27
N ASN A 93 23.95 1.72 -20.39
CA ASN A 93 25.06 2.36 -19.67
C ASN A 93 24.67 2.88 -18.27
N GLY A 94 23.47 2.58 -17.77
CA GLY A 94 22.93 3.12 -16.52
C GLY A 94 23.78 2.84 -15.28
N MET A 95 24.54 1.73 -15.24
CA MET A 95 25.44 1.41 -14.14
C MET A 95 26.53 2.47 -13.93
N TYR A 96 26.96 3.14 -15.02
CA TYR A 96 27.97 4.19 -14.93
C TYR A 96 27.45 5.41 -14.16
N MET A 97 26.15 5.70 -14.19
CA MET A 97 25.57 6.77 -13.37
C MET A 97 25.71 6.45 -11.88
N THR A 98 25.34 5.22 -11.46
CA THR A 98 25.45 4.81 -10.06
C THR A 98 26.90 4.79 -9.58
N VAL A 99 27.83 4.22 -10.36
CA VAL A 99 29.23 4.10 -9.93
C VAL A 99 29.97 5.45 -9.92
N THR A 100 29.66 6.36 -10.84
CA THR A 100 30.29 7.70 -10.86
C THR A 100 29.75 8.60 -9.75
N LEU A 101 28.46 8.52 -9.42
CA LEU A 101 27.89 9.18 -8.24
C LEU A 101 28.53 8.67 -6.93
N GLY A 102 28.75 7.36 -6.79
CA GLY A 102 29.48 6.80 -5.66
C GLY A 102 30.93 7.30 -5.60
N LEU A 103 31.64 7.24 -6.72
CA LEU A 103 33.04 7.65 -6.83
C LEU A 103 33.26 9.11 -6.39
N VAL A 104 32.46 10.07 -6.88
CA VAL A 104 32.64 11.49 -6.51
C VAL A 104 32.39 11.75 -5.02
N VAL A 105 31.50 10.97 -4.39
CA VAL A 105 31.22 11.03 -2.95
C VAL A 105 32.37 10.43 -2.14
N ASP A 106 32.88 9.25 -2.55
CA ASP A 106 33.99 8.57 -1.88
C ASP A 106 35.31 9.34 -2.00
N VAL A 107 35.55 10.06 -3.10
CA VAL A 107 36.75 10.89 -3.34
C VAL A 107 36.52 12.39 -3.08
N ASN A 108 35.50 12.72 -2.28
CA ASN A 108 35.26 14.04 -1.66
C ASN A 108 35.07 15.23 -2.63
N VAL A 109 34.69 15.00 -3.89
CA VAL A 109 34.60 16.08 -4.88
C VAL A 109 33.53 17.14 -4.56
N PRO A 110 32.29 16.79 -4.14
CA PRO A 110 31.30 17.79 -3.71
C PRO A 110 31.80 18.64 -2.54
N ASP A 111 32.60 18.07 -1.65
CA ASP A 111 33.11 18.75 -0.46
C ASP A 111 34.20 19.75 -0.85
N ILE A 112 35.19 19.30 -1.63
CA ILE A 112 36.26 20.15 -2.20
C ILE A 112 35.67 21.33 -2.98
N LEU A 113 34.73 21.08 -3.89
CA LEU A 113 34.10 22.10 -4.72
C LEU A 113 33.21 23.09 -3.94
N THR A 114 32.91 22.84 -2.66
CA THR A 114 32.18 23.81 -1.83
C THR A 114 33.02 25.05 -1.55
N THR A 115 34.34 24.91 -1.43
CA THR A 115 35.25 26.02 -1.12
C THR A 115 35.36 27.05 -2.25
N ALA A 116 35.18 26.63 -3.52
CA ALA A 116 35.32 27.47 -4.69
C ALA A 116 34.01 28.11 -5.19
N GLY A 117 32.86 27.67 -4.68
CA GLY A 117 31.54 28.19 -5.06
C GLY A 117 31.28 28.12 -6.57
N HIS A 118 30.67 29.16 -7.14
CA HIS A 118 30.25 29.21 -8.54
C HIS A 118 31.39 29.28 -9.56
N GLN A 119 32.61 29.67 -9.15
CA GLN A 119 33.75 29.74 -10.06
C GLN A 119 34.32 28.34 -10.36
N GLY A 120 34.10 27.38 -9.45
CA GLY A 120 34.62 26.02 -9.56
C GLY A 120 36.13 25.92 -9.38
N LEU A 121 36.66 24.72 -9.56
CA LEU A 121 38.10 24.43 -9.55
C LEU A 121 38.49 23.71 -10.83
N HIS A 122 39.69 23.98 -11.33
CA HIS A 122 40.28 23.17 -12.38
C HIS A 122 40.56 21.76 -11.84
N VAL A 123 40.41 20.75 -12.68
CA VAL A 123 40.49 19.35 -12.25
C VAL A 123 41.82 19.02 -11.54
N ASN A 124 42.93 19.64 -11.95
CA ASN A 124 44.24 19.51 -11.29
C ASN A 124 44.20 19.94 -9.82
N ASP A 125 43.43 20.97 -9.45
CA ASP A 125 43.35 21.50 -8.09
C ASP A 125 42.44 20.63 -7.20
N ILE A 126 41.47 19.95 -7.81
CA ILE A 126 40.65 18.91 -7.15
C ILE A 126 41.52 17.66 -6.91
N SER A 127 42.25 17.23 -7.95
CA SER A 127 43.22 16.13 -7.91
C SER A 127 44.32 16.32 -6.87
N ALA A 128 44.81 17.56 -6.69
CA ALA A 128 45.79 17.88 -5.66
C ALA A 128 45.27 17.66 -4.22
N GLN A 129 43.95 17.68 -4.01
CA GLN A 129 43.32 17.51 -2.70
C GLN A 129 42.87 16.07 -2.42
N ASN A 130 42.46 15.30 -3.44
CA ASN A 130 41.97 13.92 -3.26
C ASN A 130 42.88 12.83 -3.84
N GLY A 131 43.98 13.18 -4.52
CA GLY A 131 44.95 12.24 -5.08
C GLY A 131 44.47 11.45 -6.30
N ILE A 132 43.32 11.78 -6.88
CA ILE A 132 42.78 11.11 -8.08
C ILE A 132 43.40 11.73 -9.33
N ASP A 133 43.78 10.91 -10.31
CA ASP A 133 44.34 11.40 -11.58
C ASP A 133 43.37 12.37 -12.30
N PRO A 134 43.85 13.54 -12.75
CA PRO A 134 42.99 14.59 -13.32
C PRO A 134 42.31 14.19 -14.64
N SER A 135 42.93 13.34 -15.46
CA SER A 135 42.34 12.87 -16.72
C SER A 135 41.16 11.93 -16.47
N TYR A 136 41.28 11.03 -15.48
CA TYR A 136 40.16 10.20 -15.04
C TYR A 136 39.05 11.04 -14.40
N LEU A 137 39.41 11.96 -13.50
CA LEU A 137 38.43 12.79 -12.80
C LEU A 137 37.65 13.71 -13.76
N ALA A 138 38.32 14.32 -14.74
CA ALA A 138 37.66 15.16 -15.75
C ALA A 138 36.65 14.37 -16.59
N ARG A 139 36.95 13.13 -16.97
CA ARG A 139 36.01 12.25 -17.70
C ARG A 139 34.78 11.92 -16.87
N VAL A 140 34.95 11.66 -15.57
CA VAL A 140 33.85 11.39 -14.63
C VAL A 140 32.98 12.64 -14.44
N LEU A 141 33.59 13.80 -14.23
CA LEU A 141 32.86 15.05 -14.02
C LEU A 141 32.15 15.52 -15.28
N ARG A 142 32.73 15.37 -16.48
CA ARG A 142 32.03 15.62 -17.75
C ARG A 142 30.86 14.66 -17.98
N PHE A 143 30.99 13.39 -17.63
CA PHE A 143 29.89 12.41 -17.71
C PHE A 143 28.71 12.80 -16.80
N LEU A 144 29.00 13.28 -15.59
CA LEU A 144 27.98 13.74 -14.62
C LEU A 144 27.38 15.11 -15.00
N ALA A 145 28.20 16.06 -15.46
CA ALA A 145 27.75 17.39 -15.87
C ALA A 145 26.83 17.32 -17.10
N THR A 146 27.11 16.41 -18.04
CA THR A 146 26.21 16.06 -19.17
C THR A 146 24.83 15.59 -18.68
N ARG A 147 24.73 15.07 -17.45
CA ARG A 147 23.50 14.60 -16.79
C ARG A 147 23.03 15.57 -15.69
N HIS A 148 23.47 16.83 -15.75
CA HIS A 148 23.08 17.90 -14.84
C HIS A 148 23.45 17.67 -13.36
N VAL A 149 24.47 16.86 -13.10
CA VAL A 149 25.11 16.72 -11.79
C VAL A 149 26.50 17.34 -11.89
N PHE A 150 26.76 18.43 -11.14
CA PHE A 150 27.85 19.39 -11.40
C PHE A 150 27.65 20.24 -12.66
N ARG A 151 28.45 21.30 -12.77
CA ARG A 151 28.55 22.20 -13.92
C ARG A 151 30.01 22.30 -14.36
N GLU A 152 30.29 22.19 -15.64
CA GLU A 152 31.57 22.59 -16.23
C GLU A 152 31.49 24.09 -16.57
N VAL A 153 32.29 24.91 -15.90
CA VAL A 153 32.26 26.39 -15.99
C VAL A 153 33.08 26.88 -17.18
N SER A 154 34.23 26.24 -17.39
CA SER A 154 35.11 26.32 -18.55
C SER A 154 35.80 24.95 -18.71
N PRO A 155 36.52 24.66 -19.80
CA PRO A 155 37.14 23.35 -20.01
C PRO A 155 37.93 22.84 -18.79
N ASP A 156 37.56 21.66 -18.32
CA ASP A 156 38.11 20.98 -17.14
C ASP A 156 38.03 21.77 -15.80
N VAL A 157 37.20 22.82 -15.72
CA VAL A 157 36.86 23.57 -14.49
C VAL A 157 35.43 23.25 -14.06
N PHE A 158 35.26 22.69 -12.86
CA PHE A 158 33.96 22.19 -12.38
C PHE A 158 33.48 22.89 -11.12
N ALA A 159 32.18 23.17 -11.04
CA ALA A 159 31.51 23.72 -9.87
C ALA A 159 30.38 22.81 -9.39
N ASN A 160 30.05 22.93 -8.09
CA ASN A 160 28.83 22.34 -7.57
C ASN A 160 27.58 23.05 -8.13
N ASN A 161 26.53 22.28 -8.36
CA ASN A 161 25.23 22.78 -8.81
C ASN A 161 24.11 22.32 -7.85
N ARG A 162 22.84 22.55 -8.21
CA ARG A 162 21.68 22.21 -7.37
C ARG A 162 21.62 20.73 -7.00
N VAL A 163 22.07 19.84 -7.87
CA VAL A 163 22.03 18.39 -7.59
C VAL A 163 23.28 17.94 -6.84
N SER A 164 24.48 18.32 -7.29
CA SER A 164 25.73 17.82 -6.68
C SER A 164 25.98 18.39 -5.28
N SER A 165 25.48 19.59 -4.97
CA SER A 165 25.57 20.17 -3.62
C SER A 165 24.83 19.38 -2.53
N LEU A 166 23.93 18.45 -2.90
CA LEU A 166 23.30 17.51 -1.97
C LEU A 166 24.13 16.23 -1.72
N LEU A 167 25.22 16.03 -2.47
CA LEU A 167 26.14 14.89 -2.32
C LEU A 167 27.26 15.16 -1.30
N LYS A 168 27.27 16.34 -0.68
CA LYS A 168 28.24 16.73 0.35
C LYS A 168 28.10 15.88 1.60
N LYS A 169 29.23 15.67 2.27
CA LYS A 169 29.30 15.15 3.63
C LYS A 169 29.09 16.28 4.64
N ALA A 170 28.75 15.92 5.88
CA ALA A 170 28.53 16.88 6.96
C ALA A 170 29.81 17.19 7.77
N LYS A 171 30.94 16.57 7.39
CA LYS A 171 32.25 16.64 8.05
C LYS A 171 33.29 17.25 7.11
N SER A 172 34.26 17.94 7.67
CA SER A 172 35.46 18.41 6.96
C SER A 172 36.29 17.26 6.40
N LEU A 173 37.21 17.55 5.48
CA LEU A 173 38.10 16.53 4.92
C LEU A 173 39.02 15.94 5.99
N GLU A 174 39.46 16.79 6.93
CA GLU A 174 40.27 16.44 8.09
C GLU A 174 39.54 15.46 9.02
N GLU A 175 38.27 15.72 9.35
CA GLU A 175 37.43 14.82 10.15
C GLU A 175 37.15 13.48 9.43
N VAL A 176 36.96 13.51 8.10
CA VAL A 176 36.76 12.31 7.28
C VAL A 176 38.03 11.44 7.22
N ILE A 177 39.21 12.05 7.22
CA ILE A 177 40.50 11.35 7.28
C ILE A 177 40.74 10.78 8.69
N ALA A 178 40.35 11.52 9.74
CA ALA A 178 40.52 11.09 11.13
C ALA A 178 39.59 9.92 11.53
N ASP A 179 38.34 9.89 11.04
CA ASP A 179 37.42 8.75 11.21
C ASP A 179 36.74 8.37 9.86
N PRO A 180 37.40 7.52 9.05
CA PRO A 180 36.88 7.07 7.77
C PRO A 180 35.64 6.17 7.84
N VAL A 181 35.30 5.63 9.02
CA VAL A 181 34.09 4.83 9.26
C VAL A 181 32.89 5.77 9.46
N ALA A 182 33.10 6.86 10.19
CA ALA A 182 32.10 7.87 10.51
C ALA A 182 31.89 8.95 9.44
N ARG A 183 32.56 8.86 8.28
CA ARG A 183 32.51 9.89 7.23
C ARG A 183 31.10 10.23 6.71
N TYR A 184 30.14 9.31 6.87
CA TYR A 184 28.76 9.48 6.41
C TYR A 184 27.80 10.01 7.49
N ASP A 185 28.24 10.16 8.74
CA ASP A 185 27.39 10.70 9.83
C ASP A 185 26.82 12.08 9.44
N GLY A 186 25.51 12.25 9.57
CA GLY A 186 24.81 13.49 9.19
C GLY A 186 24.62 13.71 7.68
N ALA A 187 25.20 12.88 6.82
CA ALA A 187 25.22 13.05 5.36
C ALA A 187 24.28 12.07 4.63
N ALA A 188 22.99 12.09 4.97
CA ALA A 188 22.05 11.02 4.58
C ALA A 188 22.00 10.71 3.08
N LEU A 189 21.99 11.73 2.19
CA LEU A 189 21.93 11.48 0.74
C LEU A 189 23.26 10.94 0.18
N ALA A 190 24.41 11.51 0.60
CA ALA A 190 25.72 10.99 0.24
C ALA A 190 25.88 9.52 0.68
N SER A 191 25.39 9.21 1.89
CA SER A 191 25.35 7.86 2.45
C SER A 191 24.48 6.90 1.63
N PHE A 192 23.28 7.33 1.24
CA PHE A 192 22.35 6.57 0.39
C PHE A 192 22.96 6.27 -1.00
N ILE A 193 23.57 7.28 -1.62
CA ILE A 193 24.25 7.13 -2.92
C ILE A 193 25.42 6.15 -2.83
N SER A 194 26.27 6.26 -1.80
CA SER A 194 27.40 5.35 -1.59
C SER A 194 26.94 3.91 -1.32
N ALA A 195 25.85 3.70 -0.56
CA ALA A 195 25.26 2.37 -0.35
C ALA A 195 24.64 1.76 -1.63
N TYR A 196 24.11 2.60 -2.53
CA TYR A 196 23.65 2.13 -3.84
C TYR A 196 24.81 1.78 -4.78
N ALA A 197 25.92 2.51 -4.72
CA ALA A 197 27.12 2.25 -5.53
C ALA A 197 27.94 1.04 -5.07
N ASP A 198 27.82 0.62 -3.81
CA ASP A 198 28.47 -0.56 -3.26
C ASP A 198 27.50 -1.77 -3.23
N GLU A 199 26.69 -1.92 -2.18
CA GLU A 199 25.88 -3.13 -1.93
C GLU A 199 24.80 -3.34 -3.00
N ALA A 200 24.02 -2.31 -3.33
CA ALA A 200 22.89 -2.47 -4.24
C ALA A 200 23.35 -2.75 -5.68
N LEU A 201 24.37 -2.05 -6.16
CA LEU A 201 24.95 -2.26 -7.49
C LEU A 201 25.56 -3.66 -7.61
N LYS A 202 26.36 -4.10 -6.63
CA LYS A 202 26.92 -5.47 -6.59
C LYS A 202 25.83 -6.53 -6.57
N SER A 203 24.77 -6.31 -5.81
CA SER A 203 23.66 -7.25 -5.72
C SER A 203 22.79 -7.27 -7.00
N SER A 204 22.72 -6.16 -7.73
CA SER A 204 21.87 -6.04 -8.93
C SER A 204 22.28 -6.96 -10.07
N VAL A 205 23.56 -7.30 -10.22
CA VAL A 205 24.03 -8.18 -11.31
C VAL A 205 23.53 -9.62 -11.14
N HIS A 206 23.22 -10.03 -9.91
CA HIS A 206 22.68 -11.35 -9.57
C HIS A 206 21.14 -11.40 -9.57
N LEU A 207 20.45 -10.29 -9.84
CA LEU A 207 18.98 -10.25 -9.86
C LEU A 207 18.38 -11.27 -10.85
N SER A 208 18.96 -11.41 -12.05
CA SER A 208 18.49 -12.35 -13.07
C SER A 208 18.65 -13.82 -12.62
N GLU A 209 19.77 -14.14 -11.96
CA GLU A 209 20.05 -15.47 -11.40
C GLU A 209 19.05 -15.83 -10.30
N PHE A 210 18.84 -14.90 -9.36
CA PHE A 210 17.91 -15.03 -8.24
C PHE A 210 16.46 -15.16 -8.71
N VAL A 211 15.98 -14.26 -9.59
CA VAL A 211 14.58 -14.30 -10.09
C VAL A 211 14.27 -15.58 -10.87
N GLN A 212 15.26 -16.16 -11.56
CA GLN A 212 15.10 -17.46 -12.23
C GLN A 212 15.18 -18.66 -11.26
N ASN A 213 15.83 -18.51 -10.11
CA ASN A 213 16.07 -19.60 -9.15
C ASN A 213 15.89 -19.15 -7.69
N PRO A 214 14.72 -18.62 -7.27
CA PRO A 214 14.57 -17.94 -5.98
C PRO A 214 14.74 -18.85 -4.76
N GLU A 215 14.68 -20.17 -4.96
CA GLU A 215 14.90 -21.18 -3.92
C GLU A 215 16.40 -21.44 -3.61
N ARG A 216 17.33 -20.94 -4.45
CA ARG A 216 18.78 -21.23 -4.30
C ARG A 216 19.52 -20.34 -3.31
N ALA A 217 18.97 -19.17 -3.01
CA ALA A 217 19.54 -18.20 -2.09
C ALA A 217 18.40 -17.37 -1.51
N CYS A 218 18.57 -16.84 -0.30
CA CYS A 218 17.53 -15.99 0.30
C CYS A 218 17.25 -14.73 -0.54
N SER A 219 18.27 -14.18 -1.22
CA SER A 219 18.19 -12.92 -1.94
C SER A 219 19.32 -12.80 -2.98
N ALA A 220 19.20 -11.88 -3.95
CA ALA A 220 20.31 -11.59 -4.86
C ALA A 220 21.51 -10.92 -4.13
N PHE A 221 21.25 -10.24 -3.00
CA PHE A 221 22.28 -9.78 -2.08
C PHE A 221 23.10 -10.93 -1.47
N SER A 222 22.44 -12.00 -1.02
CA SER A 222 23.09 -13.19 -0.46
C SER A 222 24.07 -13.84 -1.44
N ILE A 223 23.72 -13.87 -2.74
CA ILE A 223 24.60 -14.37 -3.81
C ILE A 223 25.82 -13.45 -3.96
N ALA A 224 25.60 -12.15 -4.15
CA ALA A 224 26.66 -11.16 -4.40
C ALA A 224 27.68 -11.04 -3.25
N HIS A 225 27.20 -11.19 -2.01
CA HIS A 225 28.02 -11.10 -0.80
C HIS A 225 28.44 -12.47 -0.23
N GLN A 226 28.15 -13.56 -0.95
CA GLN A 226 28.52 -14.95 -0.61
C GLN A 226 28.17 -15.30 0.85
N THR A 227 26.93 -15.01 1.25
CA THR A 227 26.50 -15.12 2.65
C THR A 227 25.13 -15.80 2.79
N GLU A 228 25.04 -16.73 3.74
CA GLU A 228 23.78 -17.38 4.16
C GLU A 228 23.04 -16.56 5.23
N ALA A 229 23.70 -15.53 5.77
CA ALA A 229 23.12 -14.62 6.76
C ALA A 229 22.03 -13.74 6.14
N LYS A 230 21.04 -13.31 6.93
CA LYS A 230 20.12 -12.25 6.48
C LYS A 230 20.89 -10.94 6.39
N MET A 231 20.39 -9.99 5.59
CA MET A 231 21.04 -8.68 5.42
C MET A 231 21.33 -7.97 6.76
N TRP A 232 20.41 -8.05 7.72
CA TRP A 232 20.56 -7.46 9.04
C TRP A 232 21.71 -8.12 9.82
N ASP A 233 21.70 -9.45 9.94
CA ASP A 233 22.77 -10.24 10.57
C ASP A 233 24.14 -9.96 9.92
N TRP A 234 24.17 -9.75 8.60
CA TRP A 234 25.39 -9.41 7.86
C TRP A 234 25.90 -8.00 8.17
N TYR A 235 25.01 -7.01 8.34
CA TYR A 235 25.41 -5.68 8.83
C TYR A 235 25.91 -5.72 10.28
N GLU A 236 25.44 -6.66 11.09
CA GLU A 236 25.90 -6.82 12.48
C GLU A 236 27.31 -7.42 12.61
N ASP A 237 27.86 -8.01 11.54
CA ASP A 237 29.24 -8.50 11.51
C ASP A 237 30.23 -7.33 11.61
N PRO A 238 31.20 -7.35 12.55
CA PRO A 238 32.20 -6.27 12.70
C PRO A 238 32.97 -5.93 11.42
N ARG A 239 33.12 -6.88 10.48
CA ARG A 239 33.75 -6.66 9.17
C ARG A 239 32.95 -5.70 8.27
N ASN A 240 31.69 -5.44 8.60
CA ASN A 240 30.76 -4.57 7.89
C ASN A 240 30.39 -3.29 8.66
N GLU A 241 31.10 -2.94 9.75
CA GLU A 241 30.80 -1.75 10.58
C GLU A 241 30.58 -0.47 9.76
N LEU A 242 31.47 -0.17 8.81
CA LEU A 242 31.35 0.98 7.91
C LEU A 242 30.03 0.96 7.11
N ARG A 243 29.63 -0.23 6.64
CA ARG A 243 28.41 -0.42 5.86
C ARG A 243 27.16 -0.25 6.71
N ALA A 244 27.17 -0.82 7.92
CA ALA A 244 26.09 -0.66 8.89
C ALA A 244 25.91 0.81 9.29
N ARG A 245 27.01 1.52 9.60
CA ARG A 245 26.99 2.95 9.94
C ARG A 245 26.54 3.82 8.78
N ARG A 246 27.00 3.53 7.55
CA ARG A 246 26.52 4.16 6.31
C ARG A 246 25.02 3.94 6.12
N PHE A 247 24.54 2.69 6.23
CA PHE A 247 23.12 2.38 6.11
C PHE A 247 22.27 3.13 7.14
N ALA A 248 22.68 3.15 8.42
CA ALA A 248 22.00 3.90 9.47
C ALA A 248 21.94 5.42 9.17
N ALA A 249 23.05 6.01 8.71
CA ALA A 249 23.08 7.43 8.31
C ALA A 249 22.17 7.73 7.10
N ALA A 250 22.07 6.80 6.13
CA ALA A 250 21.15 6.92 5.00
C ALA A 250 19.67 6.86 5.46
N MET A 251 19.34 5.94 6.37
CA MET A 251 17.98 5.78 6.89
C MET A 251 17.53 6.94 7.79
N LYS A 252 18.45 7.60 8.51
CA LYS A 252 18.12 8.77 9.36
C LYS A 252 17.45 9.89 8.55
N GLY A 253 17.95 10.21 7.36
CA GLY A 253 17.31 11.18 6.46
C GLY A 253 16.00 10.71 5.81
N GLY A 254 15.69 9.41 5.91
CA GLY A 254 14.40 8.83 5.50
C GLY A 254 13.23 9.18 6.43
N ALA A 255 13.50 9.68 7.64
CA ALA A 255 12.47 10.27 8.51
C ALA A 255 11.92 11.57 7.92
N ASP A 256 12.80 12.54 7.64
CA ASP A 256 12.49 13.88 7.13
C ASP A 256 11.96 13.90 5.67
N ARG A 257 11.96 12.74 5.01
CA ARG A 257 11.46 12.55 3.63
C ARG A 257 9.93 12.68 3.53
N PHE A 258 9.22 12.43 4.62
CA PHE A 258 7.75 12.49 4.66
C PHE A 258 7.30 13.60 5.62
N PRO A 259 6.42 14.52 5.20
CA PRO A 259 5.76 15.45 6.11
C PRO A 259 5.09 14.69 7.26
N ALA A 260 5.28 15.17 8.50
CA ALA A 260 4.83 14.48 9.71
C ALA A 260 3.30 14.28 9.72
N GLU A 261 2.58 15.20 9.09
CA GLU A 261 1.14 15.20 8.90
C GLU A 261 0.63 13.91 8.25
N ILE A 262 1.42 13.27 7.37
CA ILE A 262 0.96 12.06 6.67
C ILE A 262 0.76 10.91 7.67
N PHE A 263 1.71 10.67 8.57
CA PHE A 263 1.58 9.60 9.55
C PHE A 263 0.74 10.02 10.77
N ILE A 264 0.72 11.30 11.16
CA ILE A 264 -0.26 11.84 12.12
C ILE A 264 -1.68 11.51 11.68
N ASN A 265 -2.06 11.88 10.45
CA ASN A 265 -3.39 11.65 9.89
C ASN A 265 -3.68 10.15 9.67
N ALA A 266 -2.66 9.35 9.29
CA ALA A 266 -2.83 7.91 9.11
C ALA A 266 -3.09 7.18 10.44
N ILE A 267 -2.44 7.62 11.52
CA ILE A 267 -2.68 7.14 12.89
C ILE A 267 -4.06 7.64 13.38
N GLY A 268 -4.39 8.91 13.13
CA GLY A 268 -5.62 9.55 13.57
C GLY A 268 -5.58 9.90 15.05
N CYS A 269 -4.46 10.48 15.50
CA CYS A 269 -4.19 10.77 16.91
C CYS A 269 -5.26 11.67 17.57
N GLU A 270 -5.92 12.53 16.78
CA GLU A 270 -7.05 13.39 17.17
C GLU A 270 -8.34 12.64 17.52
N HIS A 271 -8.40 11.34 17.24
CA HIS A 271 -9.53 10.45 17.57
C HIS A 271 -9.21 9.46 18.70
N LEU A 272 -8.00 9.49 19.24
CA LEU A 272 -7.56 8.66 20.37
C LEU A 272 -7.93 9.30 21.71
N GLN A 273 -8.08 8.47 22.74
CA GLN A 273 -8.48 8.89 24.09
C GLN A 273 -7.27 9.23 24.98
N ASP A 274 -7.53 9.96 26.07
CA ASP A 274 -6.52 10.26 27.08
C ASP A 274 -5.90 8.95 27.63
N ASN A 275 -4.57 8.83 27.56
CA ASN A 275 -3.74 7.65 27.88
C ASN A 275 -3.79 6.46 26.90
N ASP A 276 -4.41 6.61 25.72
CA ASP A 276 -4.28 5.60 24.65
C ASP A 276 -2.80 5.37 24.28
N VAL A 277 -2.48 4.10 24.02
CA VAL A 277 -1.12 3.65 23.70
C VAL A 277 -0.95 3.47 22.19
N VAL A 278 0.06 4.13 21.63
CA VAL A 278 0.55 3.93 20.26
C VAL A 278 1.87 3.17 20.31
N VAL A 279 1.92 1.98 19.72
CA VAL A 279 3.13 1.14 19.64
C VAL A 279 3.75 1.29 18.25
N ASP A 280 4.97 1.80 18.17
CA ASP A 280 5.76 1.93 16.93
C ASP A 280 6.69 0.71 16.81
N VAL A 281 6.31 -0.24 15.94
CA VAL A 281 6.87 -1.59 15.86
C VAL A 281 7.95 -1.68 14.78
N GLY A 282 9.20 -1.82 15.21
CA GLY A 282 10.37 -1.55 14.35
C GLY A 282 10.55 -0.04 14.14
N GLY A 283 10.37 0.74 15.21
CA GLY A 283 10.38 2.21 15.18
C GLY A 283 11.77 2.82 15.05
N SER A 284 12.84 2.02 15.03
CA SER A 284 14.23 2.45 15.05
C SER A 284 14.51 3.38 16.26
N VAL A 285 15.01 4.60 16.02
CA VAL A 285 15.20 5.61 17.08
C VAL A 285 13.88 6.23 17.58
N GLY A 286 12.73 5.94 16.97
CA GLY A 286 11.44 6.54 17.33
C GLY A 286 11.21 7.95 16.76
N ALA A 287 11.89 8.30 15.67
CA ALA A 287 11.78 9.64 15.07
C ALA A 287 10.33 10.01 14.67
N ALA A 288 9.53 9.04 14.20
CA ALA A 288 8.11 9.28 13.92
C ALA A 288 7.32 9.64 15.19
N VAL A 289 7.54 8.90 16.28
CA VAL A 289 6.93 9.17 17.60
C VAL A 289 7.34 10.53 18.16
N LEU A 290 8.55 11.03 17.92
CA LEU A 290 8.97 12.37 18.34
C LEU A 290 8.08 13.48 17.76
N HIS A 291 7.60 13.32 16.52
CA HIS A 291 6.64 14.26 15.91
C HIS A 291 5.22 14.13 16.49
N LEU A 292 4.83 12.97 17.05
CA LEU A 292 3.54 12.75 17.69
C LEU A 292 3.52 13.26 19.14
N TYR A 293 4.63 13.10 19.86
CA TYR A 293 4.74 13.29 21.31
C TYR A 293 4.36 14.70 21.79
N LYS A 294 4.76 15.74 21.03
CA LYS A 294 4.50 17.15 21.38
C LYS A 294 3.06 17.60 21.05
N PRO A 295 2.51 17.36 19.84
CA PRO A 295 1.14 17.80 19.51
C PRO A 295 0.05 17.03 20.26
N TYR A 296 0.32 15.78 20.68
CA TYR A 296 -0.64 14.93 21.39
C TYR A 296 -0.16 14.61 22.81
N PRO A 297 -0.17 15.59 23.73
CA PRO A 297 0.46 15.49 25.06
C PRO A 297 -0.20 14.46 26.00
N LYS A 298 -1.38 13.94 25.63
CA LYS A 298 -2.16 13.00 26.44
C LYS A 298 -2.01 11.53 26.04
N LEU A 299 -1.33 11.25 24.94
CA LEU A 299 -1.07 9.88 24.49
C LEU A 299 0.21 9.34 25.11
N ARG A 300 0.29 8.00 25.18
CA ARG A 300 1.48 7.24 25.55
C ARG A 300 2.02 6.50 24.32
N TYR A 301 3.32 6.32 24.27
CA TYR A 301 4.04 5.73 23.15
C TYR A 301 4.98 4.64 23.62
N VAL A 302 5.08 3.57 22.84
CA VAL A 302 6.10 2.53 23.01
C VAL A 302 6.85 2.41 21.68
N VAL A 303 8.15 2.69 21.69
CA VAL A 303 9.03 2.49 20.53
C VAL A 303 9.71 1.14 20.70
N GLN A 304 9.45 0.22 19.77
CA GLN A 304 9.95 -1.14 19.79
C GLN A 304 10.98 -1.38 18.69
N ASP A 305 12.14 -1.92 19.04
CA ASP A 305 13.17 -2.35 18.10
C ASP A 305 14.14 -3.36 18.75
N LEU A 306 15.13 -3.84 18.00
CA LEU A 306 16.19 -4.72 18.50
C LEU A 306 17.11 -4.01 19.50
N GLU A 307 17.79 -4.77 20.36
CA GLU A 307 18.56 -4.23 21.50
C GLU A 307 19.58 -3.15 21.11
N LYS A 308 20.40 -3.44 20.08
CA LYS A 308 21.40 -2.50 19.54
C LYS A 308 20.76 -1.17 19.11
N GLN A 309 19.58 -1.22 18.49
CA GLN A 309 18.88 -0.05 18.00
C GLN A 309 18.19 0.73 19.13
N ILE A 310 17.72 0.05 20.18
CA ILE A 310 17.19 0.68 21.40
C ILE A 310 18.30 1.39 22.20
N VAL A 311 19.56 0.93 22.16
CA VAL A 311 20.70 1.67 22.71
C VAL A 311 20.88 3.02 22.00
N VAL A 312 20.84 3.04 20.66
CA VAL A 312 20.91 4.29 19.88
C VAL A 312 19.68 5.18 20.11
N ALA A 313 18.49 4.60 20.27
CA ALA A 313 17.27 5.34 20.59
C ALA A 313 17.38 6.09 21.93
N LYS A 314 18.01 5.50 22.96
CA LYS A 314 18.17 6.16 24.27
C LYS A 314 18.93 7.48 24.17
N GLU A 315 20.03 7.52 23.42
CA GLU A 315 20.79 8.76 23.20
C GLU A 315 20.01 9.76 22.34
N PHE A 316 19.33 9.31 21.28
CA PHE A 316 18.45 10.18 20.48
C PHE A 316 17.36 10.86 21.33
N TRP A 317 16.67 10.13 22.19
CA TRP A 317 15.62 10.69 23.06
C TRP A 317 16.19 11.60 24.15
N LYS A 318 17.34 11.26 24.72
CA LYS A 318 18.09 12.09 25.67
C LYS A 318 18.50 13.45 25.10
N GLU A 319 18.85 13.50 23.81
CA GLU A 319 19.16 14.76 23.10
C GLU A 319 17.91 15.57 22.73
N ASN A 320 16.82 14.92 22.31
CA ASN A 320 15.70 15.58 21.61
C ASN A 320 14.45 15.83 22.48
N ALA A 321 14.19 14.99 23.47
CA ALA A 321 13.06 15.07 24.41
C ALA A 321 13.30 14.19 25.66
N PRO A 322 14.33 14.48 26.49
CA PRO A 322 14.70 13.63 27.63
C PRO A 322 13.56 13.47 28.64
N GLU A 323 12.70 14.48 28.76
CA GLU A 323 11.55 14.48 29.66
C GLU A 323 10.49 13.45 29.23
N ALA A 324 10.39 13.13 27.93
CA ALA A 324 9.41 12.17 27.38
C ALA A 324 9.62 10.74 27.90
N VAL A 325 10.88 10.35 28.06
CA VAL A 325 11.26 9.05 28.64
C VAL A 325 11.23 9.12 30.16
N ALA A 326 11.75 10.20 30.75
CA ALA A 326 11.78 10.37 32.21
C ALA A 326 10.39 10.41 32.87
N ASN A 327 9.36 10.90 32.18
CA ASN A 327 7.97 10.91 32.66
C ASN A 327 7.15 9.67 32.24
N GLY A 328 7.75 8.70 31.55
CA GLY A 328 7.10 7.45 31.15
C GLY A 328 6.03 7.58 30.03
N ARG A 329 5.98 8.73 29.34
CA ARG A 329 5.13 8.92 28.15
C ARG A 329 5.68 8.22 26.91
N VAL A 330 7.00 8.07 26.81
CA VAL A 330 7.69 7.30 25.77
C VAL A 330 8.48 6.18 26.43
N GLU A 331 8.10 4.94 26.16
CA GLU A 331 8.83 3.73 26.57
C GLU A 331 9.70 3.25 25.40
N LEU A 332 10.99 3.01 25.64
CA LEU A 332 11.90 2.41 24.66
C LEU A 332 12.08 0.94 25.02
N GLN A 333 11.53 0.04 24.20
CA GLN A 333 11.35 -1.38 24.54
C GLN A 333 12.08 -2.28 23.54
N VAL A 334 12.94 -3.17 24.05
CA VAL A 334 13.60 -4.20 23.23
C VAL A 334 12.56 -5.24 22.83
N TYR A 335 12.37 -5.45 21.53
CA TYR A 335 11.37 -6.37 21.00
C TYR A 335 11.72 -6.91 19.60
N ASP A 336 11.60 -8.22 19.44
CA ASP A 336 11.58 -8.91 18.13
C ASP A 336 10.12 -9.18 17.73
N PHE A 337 9.68 -8.59 16.60
CA PHE A 337 8.31 -8.74 16.09
C PHE A 337 7.96 -10.13 15.54
N PHE A 338 8.89 -11.08 15.53
CA PHE A 338 8.61 -12.50 15.36
C PHE A 338 8.25 -13.24 16.66
N THR A 339 8.35 -12.57 17.81
CA THR A 339 7.95 -13.08 19.14
C THR A 339 6.60 -12.48 19.59
N PRO A 340 5.88 -13.10 20.55
CA PRO A 340 4.57 -12.61 20.99
C PRO A 340 4.62 -11.14 21.48
N GLN A 341 3.87 -10.26 20.81
CA GLN A 341 3.82 -8.82 21.10
C GLN A 341 3.47 -8.55 22.58
N PRO A 342 4.36 -7.95 23.38
CA PRO A 342 4.18 -7.78 24.83
C PRO A 342 3.11 -6.74 25.18
N VAL A 343 2.96 -5.67 24.39
CA VAL A 343 1.93 -4.65 24.63
C VAL A 343 0.60 -5.15 24.10
N LYS A 344 -0.32 -5.53 25.01
CA LYS A 344 -1.65 -6.04 24.68
C LYS A 344 -2.70 -4.92 24.67
N GLY A 345 -3.61 -4.96 23.70
CA GLY A 345 -4.77 -4.08 23.62
C GLY A 345 -4.46 -2.61 23.32
N ALA A 346 -3.30 -2.30 22.74
CA ALA A 346 -2.95 -0.93 22.38
C ALA A 346 -3.98 -0.32 21.41
N ALA A 347 -4.15 1.00 21.46
CA ALA A 347 -5.07 1.69 20.58
C ALA A 347 -4.59 1.65 19.12
N VAL A 348 -3.27 1.77 18.92
CA VAL A 348 -2.64 1.67 17.59
C VAL A 348 -1.36 0.83 17.66
N TYR A 349 -1.24 -0.12 16.73
CA TYR A 349 0.05 -0.73 16.35
C TYR A 349 0.46 -0.14 14.99
N PHE A 350 1.59 0.55 14.95
CA PHE A 350 2.13 1.26 13.79
C PHE A 350 3.36 0.53 13.28
N HIS A 351 3.39 0.23 11.98
CA HIS A 351 4.58 -0.22 11.26
C HIS A 351 4.87 0.78 10.15
N ARG A 352 6.12 1.25 10.06
CA ARG A 352 6.55 2.27 9.11
C ARG A 352 7.77 1.79 8.33
N VAL A 353 7.61 1.60 7.01
CA VAL A 353 8.69 1.20 6.08
C VAL A 353 9.40 -0.05 6.63
N ASN A 354 8.59 -1.06 6.95
CA ASN A 354 9.02 -2.27 7.64
C ASN A 354 8.45 -3.54 6.99
N ILE A 355 7.14 -3.59 6.71
CA ILE A 355 6.51 -4.81 6.19
C ILE A 355 7.01 -5.15 4.78
N HIS A 356 7.36 -4.15 3.97
CA HIS A 356 7.97 -4.34 2.65
C HIS A 356 9.32 -5.09 2.65
N ASN A 357 9.99 -5.27 3.79
CA ASN A 357 11.24 -6.04 3.88
C ASN A 357 11.00 -7.56 3.94
N TRP A 358 9.76 -8.00 4.18
CA TRP A 358 9.44 -9.38 4.52
C TRP A 358 8.57 -10.05 3.45
N PRO A 359 8.84 -11.32 3.08
CA PRO A 359 7.97 -12.07 2.19
C PRO A 359 6.61 -12.34 2.83
N ASP A 360 5.58 -12.60 2.02
CA ASP A 360 4.17 -12.75 2.45
C ASP A 360 3.97 -13.66 3.67
N HIS A 361 4.75 -14.73 3.80
CA HIS A 361 4.62 -15.67 4.93
C HIS A 361 5.09 -15.07 6.25
N ASP A 362 6.20 -14.31 6.25
CA ASP A 362 6.72 -13.61 7.41
C ASP A 362 5.89 -12.35 7.72
N ALA A 363 5.52 -11.58 6.69
CA ALA A 363 4.59 -10.45 6.85
C ALA A 363 3.26 -10.90 7.48
N LYS A 364 2.70 -12.04 7.04
CA LYS A 364 1.51 -12.66 7.64
C LYS A 364 1.75 -13.11 9.08
N LYS A 365 2.93 -13.65 9.42
CA LYS A 365 3.29 -14.03 10.79
C LYS A 365 3.34 -12.81 11.72
N ILE A 366 3.99 -11.72 11.29
CA ILE A 366 4.02 -10.44 12.02
C ILE A 366 2.60 -9.91 12.23
N MET A 367 1.77 -9.88 11.17
CA MET A 367 0.38 -9.44 11.27
C MET A 367 -0.48 -10.33 12.18
N GLN A 368 -0.21 -11.64 12.25
CA GLN A 368 -0.90 -12.55 13.18
C GLN A 368 -0.51 -12.23 14.64
N ILE A 369 0.77 -11.99 14.92
CA ILE A 369 1.27 -11.62 16.25
C ILE A 369 0.63 -10.30 16.74
N ILE A 370 0.51 -9.31 15.84
CA ILE A 370 -0.21 -8.06 16.14
C ILE A 370 -1.71 -8.31 16.34
N ARG A 371 -2.34 -9.15 15.52
CA ARG A 371 -3.76 -9.55 15.69
C ARG A 371 -4.02 -10.22 17.04
N ASP A 372 -3.09 -11.04 17.52
CA ASP A 372 -3.20 -11.75 18.80
C ASP A 372 -2.93 -10.84 20.02
N ALA A 373 -2.37 -9.65 19.80
CA ALA A 373 -2.24 -8.61 20.82
C ALA A 373 -3.38 -7.58 20.78
N ALA A 374 -3.97 -7.34 19.60
CA ALA A 374 -5.03 -6.38 19.37
C ALA A 374 -6.37 -6.77 20.02
N ASN A 375 -7.14 -5.78 20.46
CA ASN A 375 -8.53 -5.93 20.89
C ASN A 375 -9.51 -5.43 19.80
N ALA A 376 -10.80 -5.36 20.10
CA ALA A 376 -11.84 -4.95 19.14
C ALA A 376 -11.80 -3.45 18.76
N SER A 377 -11.11 -2.62 19.54
CA SER A 377 -10.92 -1.17 19.31
C SER A 377 -9.53 -0.85 18.73
N SER A 378 -8.56 -1.76 18.84
CA SER A 378 -7.21 -1.61 18.30
C SER A 378 -7.21 -1.41 16.78
N LYS A 379 -6.41 -0.45 16.31
CA LYS A 379 -6.11 -0.19 14.90
C LYS A 379 -4.70 -0.69 14.57
N VAL A 380 -4.51 -1.23 13.37
CA VAL A 380 -3.18 -1.47 12.78
C VAL A 380 -2.98 -0.46 11.66
N VAL A 381 -1.84 0.24 11.67
CA VAL A 381 -1.48 1.25 10.67
C VAL A 381 -0.20 0.80 9.99
N LEU A 382 -0.30 0.49 8.70
CA LEU A 382 0.85 0.18 7.86
C LEU A 382 1.17 1.42 7.02
N PHE A 383 2.33 2.01 7.23
CA PHE A 383 2.89 3.07 6.40
C PHE A 383 3.96 2.43 5.51
N ASP A 384 3.56 2.08 4.30
CA ASP A 384 4.43 1.47 3.29
C ASP A 384 4.08 1.99 1.89
N ILE A 385 4.99 1.79 0.95
CA ILE A 385 4.83 2.27 -0.43
C ILE A 385 3.83 1.37 -1.18
N ILE A 386 2.78 1.97 -1.73
CA ILE A 386 1.82 1.27 -2.58
C ILE A 386 2.30 1.33 -4.03
N ALA A 387 2.80 0.19 -4.53
CA ALA A 387 3.19 0.02 -5.93
C ALA A 387 2.04 0.40 -6.88
N ALA A 388 2.36 1.21 -7.89
CA ALA A 388 1.37 1.81 -8.77
C ALA A 388 1.50 1.26 -10.20
N HIS A 389 0.43 0.68 -10.72
CA HIS A 389 0.37 0.22 -12.10
C HIS A 389 0.63 1.37 -13.09
N VAL A 390 1.35 1.06 -14.17
CA VAL A 390 1.63 1.96 -15.30
C VAL A 390 0.40 2.21 -16.20
N CYS A 391 -0.73 1.59 -15.89
CA CYS A 391 -2.00 1.67 -16.60
C CYS A 391 -3.15 1.98 -15.61
N GLU A 392 -4.33 2.31 -16.14
CA GLU A 392 -5.52 2.48 -15.32
C GLU A 392 -5.95 1.12 -14.74
N ASP A 393 -6.11 1.06 -13.41
CA ASP A 393 -6.66 -0.09 -12.71
C ASP A 393 -8.12 0.20 -12.33
N PRO A 394 -9.11 -0.45 -12.99
CA PRO A 394 -10.53 -0.23 -12.73
C PRO A 394 -11.02 -0.91 -11.44
N VAL A 395 -10.18 -1.70 -10.77
CA VAL A 395 -10.51 -2.46 -9.56
C VAL A 395 -9.88 -1.83 -8.32
N SER A 396 -8.65 -1.31 -8.42
CA SER A 396 -7.98 -0.65 -7.30
C SER A 396 -8.70 0.63 -6.88
N GLU A 397 -9.28 0.61 -5.69
CA GLU A 397 -9.96 1.78 -5.14
C GLU A 397 -9.01 2.89 -4.69
N LEU A 398 -7.71 2.60 -4.63
CA LEU A 398 -6.67 3.62 -4.48
C LEU A 398 -6.55 4.50 -5.73
N SER A 399 -7.06 4.06 -6.89
CA SER A 399 -7.21 4.91 -8.08
C SER A 399 -8.21 6.05 -7.85
N THR A 400 -9.31 5.80 -7.11
CA THR A 400 -10.39 6.78 -6.90
C THR A 400 -9.98 7.97 -6.02
N ALA A 401 -8.89 7.83 -5.25
CA ALA A 401 -8.30 8.91 -4.46
C ALA A 401 -7.16 9.64 -5.19
N ARG A 402 -6.63 9.09 -6.29
CA ARG A 402 -5.62 9.77 -7.11
C ARG A 402 -6.32 10.76 -8.03
N LYS A 403 -5.80 11.99 -8.10
CA LYS A 403 -6.21 12.96 -9.12
C LYS A 403 -6.08 12.30 -10.49
N LYS A 404 -7.12 12.42 -11.33
CA LYS A 404 -7.08 11.90 -12.70
C LYS A 404 -5.90 12.53 -13.44
N VAL A 405 -4.94 11.69 -13.81
CA VAL A 405 -3.71 12.12 -14.48
C VAL A 405 -4.06 12.65 -15.89
N PRO A 406 -3.51 13.82 -16.32
CA PRO A 406 -3.77 14.36 -17.64
C PRO A 406 -3.28 13.46 -18.78
N TYR A 407 -4.10 13.29 -19.81
CA TYR A 407 -3.68 12.62 -21.05
C TYR A 407 -2.51 13.39 -21.70
N PRO A 408 -1.45 12.71 -22.20
CA PRO A 408 -1.29 11.26 -22.37
C PRO A 408 -0.41 10.60 -21.30
N LEU A 409 -0.26 11.21 -20.12
CA LEU A 409 0.68 10.73 -19.10
C LEU A 409 0.28 9.35 -18.54
N LEU A 410 1.29 8.56 -18.17
CA LEU A 410 1.07 7.30 -17.44
C LEU A 410 0.35 7.57 -16.10
N PRO A 411 -0.66 6.77 -15.70
CA PRO A 411 -1.38 6.93 -14.43
C PRO A 411 -0.54 6.90 -13.14
N ASN A 412 0.71 6.45 -13.21
CA ASN A 412 1.68 6.50 -12.10
C ASN A 412 2.76 7.59 -12.27
N LEU A 413 2.60 8.50 -13.24
CA LEU A 413 3.51 9.58 -13.62
C LEU A 413 4.93 9.13 -14.00
N GLY A 414 5.12 7.84 -14.34
CA GLY A 414 6.37 7.28 -14.82
C GLY A 414 7.56 7.56 -13.88
N VAL A 415 8.69 7.98 -14.44
CA VAL A 415 9.92 8.26 -13.68
C VAL A 415 9.77 9.39 -12.65
N ALA A 416 8.83 10.31 -12.84
CA ALA A 416 8.64 11.47 -11.96
C ALA A 416 7.75 11.19 -10.74
N GLY A 417 6.84 10.20 -10.83
CA GLY A 417 6.02 9.76 -9.70
C GLY A 417 6.51 8.43 -9.12
N ALA A 418 6.34 7.35 -9.89
CA ALA A 418 6.66 6.00 -9.45
C ALA A 418 8.14 5.60 -9.58
N GLY A 419 8.97 6.33 -10.34
CA GLY A 419 10.33 5.90 -10.74
C GLY A 419 11.19 5.30 -9.63
N ILE A 420 11.41 6.04 -8.54
CA ILE A 420 12.20 5.53 -7.39
C ILE A 420 11.50 4.38 -6.66
N HIS A 421 10.17 4.37 -6.62
CA HIS A 421 9.38 3.32 -5.98
C HIS A 421 9.45 2.00 -6.76
N THR A 422 9.36 2.05 -8.09
CA THR A 422 9.57 0.89 -8.97
C THR A 422 11.00 0.38 -8.95
N ALA A 423 12.00 1.24 -8.69
CA ALA A 423 13.37 0.80 -8.50
C ALA A 423 13.59 0.11 -7.13
N MET A 424 12.91 0.59 -6.08
CA MET A 424 12.93 -0.04 -4.74
C MET A 424 12.23 -1.40 -4.71
N ASP A 425 11.13 -1.56 -5.45
CA ASP A 425 10.40 -2.86 -5.59
C ASP A 425 11.27 -3.98 -6.22
N ILE A 426 12.29 -3.59 -7.00
CA ILE A 426 13.25 -4.49 -7.65
C ILE A 426 14.52 -4.70 -6.79
N GLN A 427 14.61 -4.10 -5.59
CA GLN A 427 15.85 -4.13 -4.81
C GLN A 427 16.25 -5.56 -4.41
N PRO A 428 17.52 -5.96 -4.61
CA PRO A 428 18.04 -7.31 -4.32
C PRO A 428 17.88 -7.86 -2.90
N HIS A 429 17.41 -7.06 -1.94
CA HIS A 429 17.22 -7.40 -0.52
C HIS A 429 15.76 -7.28 -0.05
N VAL A 430 14.90 -6.64 -0.84
CA VAL A 430 13.46 -6.87 -0.73
C VAL A 430 13.26 -8.31 -1.19
N HIS A 431 12.56 -9.13 -0.41
CA HIS A 431 12.12 -10.45 -0.87
C HIS A 431 10.84 -10.26 -1.67
N PRO A 432 10.86 -10.17 -3.02
CA PRO A 432 9.63 -10.01 -3.77
C PRO A 432 8.78 -11.26 -3.52
N SER A 433 7.65 -11.11 -2.85
CA SER A 433 6.68 -12.19 -2.73
C SER A 433 6.37 -12.70 -4.12
N SER A 434 6.73 -13.95 -4.39
CA SER A 434 6.26 -14.61 -5.61
C SER A 434 4.75 -14.48 -5.61
N ALA A 435 4.18 -13.87 -6.66
CA ALA A 435 2.74 -13.64 -6.74
C ALA A 435 2.03 -14.98 -6.51
N VAL A 436 1.44 -15.16 -5.32
CA VAL A 436 0.98 -16.46 -4.85
C VAL A 436 -0.20 -16.88 -5.72
N LYS A 437 0.10 -17.63 -6.78
CA LYS A 437 -0.91 -18.26 -7.62
C LYS A 437 -1.73 -19.13 -6.68
N ALA A 438 -3.02 -18.82 -6.57
CA ALA A 438 -3.96 -19.54 -5.71
C ALA A 438 -3.68 -21.05 -5.82
N PRO A 439 -3.50 -21.78 -4.70
CA PRO A 439 -2.96 -23.13 -4.72
C PRO A 439 -3.66 -23.98 -5.78
N ARG A 440 -2.88 -24.57 -6.70
CA ARG A 440 -3.43 -25.37 -7.82
C ARG A 440 -4.42 -26.44 -7.35
N GLU A 441 -4.31 -26.86 -6.09
CA GLU A 441 -5.18 -27.83 -5.42
C GLU A 441 -6.54 -27.28 -5.01
N ALA A 442 -6.63 -26.02 -4.56
CA ALA A 442 -7.90 -25.37 -4.27
C ALA A 442 -8.76 -25.22 -5.54
N LEU A 443 -8.11 -25.04 -6.69
CA LEU A 443 -8.74 -24.98 -8.03
C LEU A 443 -9.10 -26.38 -8.60
N LYS A 444 -8.74 -27.49 -7.94
CA LYS A 444 -9.21 -28.85 -8.31
C LYS A 444 -10.67 -29.08 -7.88
N GLN A 445 -11.22 -28.26 -6.99
CA GLN A 445 -12.59 -28.40 -6.51
C GLN A 445 -13.61 -27.95 -7.56
N VAL A 446 -14.85 -28.42 -7.46
CA VAL A 446 -15.93 -27.98 -8.36
C VAL A 446 -16.50 -26.64 -7.85
N PRO A 447 -16.56 -25.58 -8.67
CA PRO A 447 -17.17 -24.31 -8.27
C PRO A 447 -18.70 -24.43 -8.18
N TYR A 448 -19.32 -23.57 -7.39
CA TYR A 448 -20.77 -23.53 -7.21
C TYR A 448 -21.47 -23.04 -8.50
N LYS A 449 -22.30 -23.90 -9.10
CA LYS A 449 -23.01 -23.66 -10.38
C LYS A 449 -24.54 -23.75 -10.28
N LYS A 450 -25.11 -23.83 -9.06
CA LYS A 450 -26.54 -24.16 -8.86
C LYS A 450 -27.50 -23.00 -9.12
N THR A 451 -27.03 -21.77 -8.90
CA THR A 451 -27.73 -20.52 -9.18
C THR A 451 -26.82 -19.66 -10.05
N ARG A 452 -27.39 -18.87 -10.95
CA ARG A 452 -26.61 -17.86 -11.68
C ARG A 452 -26.30 -16.72 -10.69
N PRO A 453 -25.02 -16.39 -10.45
CA PRO A 453 -24.69 -15.30 -9.54
C PRO A 453 -25.18 -13.96 -10.10
N ILE A 454 -25.70 -13.11 -9.21
CA ILE A 454 -26.30 -11.81 -9.55
C ILE A 454 -25.37 -10.72 -9.02
N SER A 455 -24.78 -9.91 -9.91
CA SER A 455 -23.99 -8.75 -9.47
C SER A 455 -24.87 -7.73 -8.75
N ILE A 456 -24.32 -7.06 -7.75
CA ILE A 456 -25.01 -6.03 -6.96
C ILE A 456 -24.55 -4.65 -7.44
N PRO A 457 -25.44 -3.67 -7.69
CA PRO A 457 -25.03 -2.29 -8.00
C PRO A 457 -24.13 -1.68 -6.90
N PRO A 458 -23.08 -0.92 -7.23
CA PRO A 458 -22.74 -0.38 -8.56
C PRO A 458 -21.93 -1.33 -9.47
N TYR A 459 -21.69 -2.58 -9.08
CA TYR A 459 -20.90 -3.54 -9.87
C TYR A 459 -21.75 -4.10 -11.01
N ILE A 460 -21.86 -3.34 -12.11
CA ILE A 460 -22.71 -3.70 -13.25
C ILE A 460 -22.11 -4.81 -14.13
N SER A 461 -20.79 -5.02 -14.05
CA SER A 461 -20.07 -6.07 -14.75
C SER A 461 -20.18 -7.43 -14.04
N PRO A 462 -19.98 -8.56 -14.76
CA PRO A 462 -19.76 -9.85 -14.11
C PRO A 462 -18.55 -9.79 -13.17
N PHE A 463 -18.66 -10.40 -11.99
CA PHE A 463 -17.54 -10.51 -11.06
C PHE A 463 -16.38 -11.28 -11.72
N SER A 464 -15.30 -10.55 -12.04
CA SER A 464 -14.09 -11.07 -12.68
C SER A 464 -12.93 -10.98 -11.68
N PRO A 465 -12.75 -11.98 -10.80
CA PRO A 465 -11.75 -11.93 -9.74
C PRO A 465 -10.33 -11.94 -10.30
N THR A 466 -9.49 -11.00 -9.87
CA THR A 466 -8.04 -11.07 -10.10
C THR A 466 -7.37 -11.92 -9.02
N SER A 467 -6.10 -12.28 -9.22
CA SER A 467 -5.32 -13.11 -8.29
C SER A 467 -5.16 -12.51 -6.89
N TYR A 468 -5.27 -11.19 -6.76
CA TYR A 468 -4.94 -10.43 -5.54
C TYR A 468 -6.16 -9.85 -4.81
N MET A 469 -7.32 -9.79 -5.48
CA MET A 469 -8.55 -9.33 -4.85
C MET A 469 -8.91 -10.23 -3.66
N ARG A 470 -9.23 -9.62 -2.52
CA ARG A 470 -9.79 -10.32 -1.37
C ARG A 470 -11.30 -10.09 -1.32
N SER A 471 -12.03 -11.10 -0.89
CA SER A 471 -13.49 -11.04 -0.75
C SER A 471 -13.94 -11.90 0.42
N ALA A 472 -15.19 -11.75 0.86
CA ALA A 472 -15.73 -12.58 1.91
C ALA A 472 -17.18 -13.01 1.63
N TRP A 473 -17.48 -14.29 1.86
CA TRP A 473 -18.87 -14.72 1.95
C TRP A 473 -19.45 -14.31 3.31
N LEU A 474 -20.61 -13.66 3.26
CA LEU A 474 -21.46 -13.41 4.42
C LEU A 474 -22.43 -14.59 4.58
N VAL A 475 -22.35 -15.26 5.73
CA VAL A 475 -23.31 -16.30 6.14
C VAL A 475 -24.18 -15.72 7.25
N PRO A 476 -25.47 -15.40 6.98
CA PRO A 476 -26.35 -14.84 7.99
C PRO A 476 -26.72 -15.91 9.03
N ILE A 477 -26.65 -15.53 10.30
CA ILE A 477 -26.96 -16.33 11.48
C ILE A 477 -28.29 -15.87 12.10
N ARG A 478 -28.52 -14.55 12.17
CA ARG A 478 -29.79 -13.96 12.65
C ARG A 478 -29.99 -12.56 12.06
N GLY A 479 -31.16 -12.30 11.49
CA GLY A 479 -31.52 -11.05 10.82
C GLY A 479 -31.48 -11.13 9.29
N ALA A 480 -31.71 -10.00 8.64
CA ALA A 480 -31.72 -9.84 7.19
C ALA A 480 -30.77 -8.72 6.76
N PHE A 481 -29.90 -8.98 5.78
CA PHE A 481 -29.09 -7.92 5.17
C PHE A 481 -29.94 -7.03 4.26
N SER A 482 -29.52 -5.79 4.03
CA SER A 482 -30.21 -4.82 3.15
C SER A 482 -30.04 -5.10 1.65
N TRP A 483 -29.80 -6.36 1.26
CA TRP A 483 -29.78 -6.81 -0.13
C TRP A 483 -30.97 -7.74 -0.33
N ASP A 484 -32.01 -7.26 -1.01
CA ASP A 484 -33.35 -7.89 -1.11
C ASP A 484 -33.37 -9.34 -1.65
N ARG A 485 -32.25 -9.83 -2.20
CA ARG A 485 -32.10 -11.19 -2.73
C ARG A 485 -31.23 -12.10 -1.85
N CYS A 486 -30.63 -11.59 -0.78
CA CYS A 486 -29.96 -12.43 0.21
C CYS A 486 -30.99 -13.14 1.07
N THR A 487 -30.78 -14.42 1.36
CA THR A 487 -31.67 -15.16 2.25
C THR A 487 -31.49 -14.64 3.70
N PRO A 488 -32.56 -14.29 4.42
CA PRO A 488 -32.50 -13.93 5.84
C PRO A 488 -32.25 -15.15 6.73
N ALA A 489 -31.88 -14.95 7.99
CA ALA A 489 -31.67 -16.03 8.95
C ALA A 489 -32.36 -15.76 10.29
N VAL A 490 -32.71 -16.83 11.01
CA VAL A 490 -33.30 -16.79 12.35
C VAL A 490 -32.60 -17.76 13.28
N MET A 491 -32.52 -17.39 14.57
CA MET A 491 -32.13 -18.30 15.64
C MET A 491 -33.39 -18.91 16.25
N LEU A 492 -33.39 -20.22 16.47
CA LEU A 492 -34.43 -20.95 17.18
C LEU A 492 -34.00 -21.16 18.63
N ASP A 493 -34.71 -20.51 19.56
CA ASP A 493 -34.35 -20.45 20.99
C ASP A 493 -35.08 -21.51 21.84
N PHE A 494 -35.76 -22.49 21.22
CA PHE A 494 -36.56 -23.50 21.90
C PHE A 494 -35.82 -24.83 22.10
N SER A 495 -36.10 -25.52 23.20
CA SER A 495 -35.64 -26.90 23.42
C SER A 495 -36.16 -27.82 22.32
N HIS A 496 -35.29 -28.70 21.82
CA HIS A 496 -35.55 -29.63 20.69
C HIS A 496 -35.81 -28.98 19.32
N ALA A 497 -35.52 -27.68 19.14
CA ALA A 497 -35.53 -27.07 17.81
C ALA A 497 -34.53 -27.76 16.86
N ILE A 498 -34.92 -27.94 15.60
CA ILE A 498 -34.09 -28.52 14.54
C ILE A 498 -33.80 -27.41 13.51
N PRO A 499 -32.53 -27.18 13.12
CA PRO A 499 -32.21 -26.17 12.11
C PRO A 499 -32.73 -26.60 10.74
N ALA A 500 -33.08 -25.65 9.89
CA ALA A 500 -33.71 -25.91 8.60
C ALA A 500 -33.06 -25.07 7.48
N SER A 501 -33.07 -25.63 6.27
CA SER A 501 -32.58 -24.95 5.07
C SER A 501 -33.65 -24.04 4.48
N SER A 502 -33.25 -22.88 4.00
CA SER A 502 -34.15 -21.99 3.24
C SER A 502 -34.74 -22.71 2.03
N ASN A 503 -36.06 -22.52 1.84
CA ASN A 503 -36.77 -23.03 0.68
C ASN A 503 -36.95 -21.91 -0.37
N PRO A 504 -36.34 -22.04 -1.58
CA PRO A 504 -36.41 -20.99 -2.60
C PRO A 504 -37.81 -20.69 -3.17
N SER A 505 -38.80 -21.59 -3.00
CA SER A 505 -40.17 -21.37 -3.51
C SER A 505 -41.08 -20.61 -2.55
N THR A 506 -40.85 -20.72 -1.24
CA THR A 506 -41.62 -20.05 -0.18
C THR A 506 -40.91 -18.81 0.38
N GLY A 507 -39.60 -18.71 0.21
CA GLY A 507 -38.80 -17.59 0.71
C GLY A 507 -38.35 -17.75 2.17
N ASP A 508 -38.52 -18.94 2.75
CA ASP A 508 -38.24 -19.20 4.17
C ASP A 508 -36.80 -18.84 4.57
N PRO A 509 -36.59 -18.29 5.79
CA PRO A 509 -35.26 -17.98 6.30
C PRO A 509 -34.40 -19.25 6.51
N ILE A 510 -33.09 -19.05 6.65
CA ILE A 510 -32.20 -20.07 7.22
C ILE A 510 -32.49 -20.17 8.71
N SER A 511 -32.92 -21.33 9.19
CA SER A 511 -33.19 -21.54 10.61
C SER A 511 -31.98 -22.21 11.28
N TRP A 512 -31.40 -21.55 12.26
CA TRP A 512 -30.26 -22.02 13.03
C TRP A 512 -30.64 -22.37 14.46
N THR A 513 -29.85 -23.23 15.09
CA THR A 513 -29.80 -23.44 16.54
C THR A 513 -28.38 -23.14 17.05
N HIS A 514 -28.22 -22.81 18.34
CA HIS A 514 -26.90 -22.61 18.95
C HIS A 514 -25.92 -23.77 18.70
N SER A 515 -26.40 -25.02 18.77
CA SER A 515 -25.60 -26.21 18.50
C SER A 515 -25.13 -26.30 17.03
N SER A 516 -25.99 -25.93 16.08
CA SER A 516 -25.66 -25.90 14.65
C SER A 516 -24.67 -24.78 14.29
N VAL A 517 -24.77 -23.59 14.91
CA VAL A 517 -23.80 -22.50 14.72
C VAL A 517 -22.43 -22.90 15.27
N LYS A 518 -22.37 -23.51 16.47
CA LYS A 518 -21.11 -24.02 17.04
C LYS A 518 -20.46 -25.08 16.16
N SER A 519 -21.27 -26.00 15.61
CA SER A 519 -20.81 -27.03 14.67
C SER A 519 -20.31 -26.44 13.34
N PHE A 520 -21.00 -25.41 12.82
CA PHE A 520 -20.59 -24.70 11.61
C PHE A 520 -19.27 -23.94 11.80
N TRP A 521 -19.11 -23.26 12.94
CA TRP A 521 -17.85 -22.59 13.28
C TRP A 521 -16.67 -23.57 13.37
N ALA A 522 -16.87 -24.71 14.05
CA ALA A 522 -15.85 -25.77 14.13
C ALA A 522 -15.47 -26.34 12.75
N PHE A 523 -16.45 -26.52 11.87
CA PHE A 523 -16.19 -26.91 10.48
C PHE A 523 -15.34 -25.88 9.72
N LEU A 524 -15.63 -24.58 9.86
CA LEU A 524 -14.85 -23.53 9.20
C LEU A 524 -13.40 -23.48 9.70
N LEU A 525 -13.17 -23.67 11.00
CA LEU A 525 -11.83 -23.80 11.58
C LEU A 525 -11.06 -24.97 10.93
N HIS A 526 -11.71 -26.13 10.79
CA HIS A 526 -11.11 -27.31 10.15
C HIS A 526 -10.81 -27.09 8.65
N VAL A 527 -11.67 -26.39 7.90
CA VAL A 527 -11.40 -26.01 6.49
C VAL A 527 -10.16 -25.12 6.39
N ARG A 528 -10.00 -24.19 7.34
CA ARG A 528 -8.84 -23.29 7.43
C ARG A 528 -7.55 -24.03 7.79
N GLU A 529 -7.61 -24.91 8.79
CA GLU A 529 -6.46 -25.68 9.29
C GLU A 529 -5.94 -26.68 8.25
N ASN A 530 -6.83 -27.38 7.53
CA ASN A 530 -6.44 -28.31 6.47
C ASN A 530 -6.00 -27.61 5.17
N GLY A 531 -6.11 -26.27 5.05
CA GLY A 531 -5.74 -25.52 3.84
C GLY A 531 -6.53 -25.87 2.57
N THR A 532 -7.60 -26.67 2.65
CA THR A 532 -8.35 -27.22 1.50
C THR A 532 -8.94 -26.17 0.56
N ALA A 533 -9.14 -24.95 1.05
CA ALA A 533 -9.59 -23.78 0.30
C ALA A 533 -8.55 -22.65 0.30
N GLY A 534 -7.26 -22.96 0.43
CA GLY A 534 -6.21 -21.95 0.58
C GLY A 534 -6.33 -21.14 1.89
N ALA A 535 -5.76 -19.93 1.89
CA ALA A 535 -5.66 -19.09 3.08
C ALA A 535 -6.96 -18.32 3.37
N ILE A 536 -7.90 -18.99 4.06
CA ILE A 536 -9.16 -18.37 4.51
C ILE A 536 -9.03 -17.69 5.89
N GLY A 537 -9.70 -16.55 6.05
CA GLY A 537 -9.88 -15.87 7.33
C GLY A 537 -11.32 -16.04 7.84
N LEU A 538 -11.53 -15.98 9.15
CA LEU A 538 -12.85 -16.21 9.77
C LEU A 538 -13.13 -15.15 10.83
N SER A 539 -14.33 -14.57 10.82
CA SER A 539 -14.84 -13.77 11.94
C SER A 539 -16.34 -13.97 12.14
N PHE A 540 -16.77 -13.96 13.40
CA PHE A 540 -18.18 -13.87 13.77
C PHE A 540 -18.47 -12.41 14.14
N HIS A 541 -19.56 -11.85 13.60
CA HIS A 541 -20.05 -10.51 13.90
C HIS A 541 -21.41 -10.62 14.55
N ALA A 542 -21.52 -10.14 15.80
CA ALA A 542 -22.80 -9.94 16.47
C ALA A 542 -23.35 -8.54 16.16
N SER A 543 -24.67 -8.44 15.99
CA SER A 543 -25.40 -7.17 15.87
C SER A 543 -25.24 -6.35 17.15
N ARG A 544 -25.05 -5.03 17.00
CA ARG A 544 -25.04 -4.10 18.16
C ARG A 544 -26.46 -3.83 18.69
N ASN A 545 -27.48 -4.04 17.86
CA ASN A 545 -28.88 -3.88 18.23
C ASN A 545 -29.50 -5.27 18.45
N GLY A 546 -29.72 -5.65 19.70
CA GLY A 546 -30.32 -6.93 20.11
C GLY A 546 -31.84 -7.01 19.90
N THR A 547 -32.35 -6.50 18.78
CA THR A 547 -33.79 -6.32 18.56
C THR A 547 -34.45 -7.64 18.14
N ARG A 548 -35.37 -8.14 18.97
CA ARG A 548 -36.19 -9.34 18.70
C ARG A 548 -36.99 -9.17 17.41
N MET A 549 -36.83 -10.09 16.45
CA MET A 549 -37.81 -10.25 15.36
C MET A 549 -39.05 -10.98 15.88
N SER A 550 -40.05 -10.23 16.35
CA SER A 550 -41.36 -10.77 16.75
C SER A 550 -42.52 -10.24 15.87
N GLN A 551 -42.24 -9.72 14.67
CA GLN A 551 -43.23 -9.04 13.82
C GLN A 551 -43.27 -9.46 12.33
N VAL A 552 -42.65 -10.58 11.94
CA VAL A 552 -42.69 -11.08 10.53
C VAL A 552 -43.50 -12.37 10.36
N ILE A 553 -44.07 -12.93 11.43
CA ILE A 553 -44.80 -14.22 11.39
C ILE A 553 -46.30 -14.07 11.05
N ASN A 554 -46.87 -12.86 11.12
CA ASN A 554 -48.33 -12.65 11.00
C ASN A 554 -48.91 -12.67 9.57
N THR A 555 -48.11 -12.93 8.53
CA THR A 555 -48.56 -12.83 7.12
C THR A 555 -48.70 -14.16 6.37
N VAL A 556 -48.57 -15.32 7.03
CA VAL A 556 -48.62 -16.65 6.38
C VAL A 556 -49.75 -17.55 6.94
N SER A 557 -50.67 -17.00 7.76
CA SER A 557 -51.74 -17.77 8.41
C SER A 557 -53.15 -17.25 8.08
N SER A 558 -53.46 -16.99 6.79
CA SER A 558 -54.82 -16.65 6.33
C SER A 558 -55.04 -16.77 4.81
N THR A 559 -54.97 -17.98 4.23
CA THR A 559 -55.52 -18.23 2.88
C THR A 559 -56.19 -19.59 2.75
N LEU A 560 -57.54 -19.57 2.69
CA LEU A 560 -58.52 -20.48 2.06
C LEU A 560 -59.76 -20.66 2.99
N PRO A 561 -60.99 -20.77 2.46
CA PRO A 561 -61.57 -20.00 1.34
C PRO A 561 -63.01 -19.48 1.61
N GLY A 562 -63.44 -18.40 0.95
CA GLY A 562 -64.88 -18.08 0.80
C GLY A 562 -65.27 -16.59 0.69
N ALA A 563 -66.36 -16.34 -0.06
CA ALA A 563 -67.17 -15.10 -0.14
C ALA A 563 -66.53 -13.82 -0.74
N GLU A 564 -66.61 -13.74 -2.08
CA GLU A 564 -67.21 -12.67 -2.91
C GLU A 564 -67.32 -11.20 -2.42
N TYR A 565 -66.94 -10.27 -3.34
CA TYR A 565 -67.52 -8.94 -3.64
C TYR A 565 -67.62 -7.88 -2.50
N GLN A 566 -67.52 -6.56 -2.73
CA GLN A 566 -67.63 -5.76 -3.96
C GLN A 566 -66.72 -4.50 -3.91
N GLN A 567 -66.67 -3.78 -5.02
CA GLN A 567 -65.91 -2.53 -5.22
C GLN A 567 -66.40 -1.38 -4.32
N ASP A 568 -65.55 -0.37 -4.09
CA ASP A 568 -65.90 0.93 -4.67
C ASP A 568 -64.68 1.80 -5.03
N SER A 569 -64.91 2.78 -5.92
CA SER A 569 -63.87 3.49 -6.67
C SER A 569 -63.93 5.01 -6.48
N ALA A 570 -62.77 5.68 -6.58
CA ALA A 570 -62.71 7.13 -6.86
C ALA A 570 -61.47 7.46 -7.70
N HIS A 571 -61.69 8.09 -8.86
CA HIS A 571 -60.65 8.43 -9.84
C HIS A 571 -60.01 9.80 -9.58
N SER A 572 -58.73 9.94 -9.98
CA SER A 572 -58.20 11.19 -10.55
C SER A 572 -57.03 10.88 -11.49
N VAL A 573 -57.05 11.42 -12.71
CA VAL A 573 -56.11 11.13 -13.81
C VAL A 573 -55.56 12.43 -14.40
N ALA A 574 -54.33 12.37 -14.96
CA ALA A 574 -53.60 13.35 -15.79
C ALA A 574 -52.70 14.38 -15.04
N THR A 575 -51.49 14.74 -15.52
CA THR A 575 -50.61 14.12 -16.56
C THR A 575 -49.14 14.54 -16.40
N GLY A 576 -48.22 13.62 -16.73
CA GLY A 576 -47.02 13.85 -17.56
C GLY A 576 -45.99 14.94 -17.21
N ALA A 577 -44.86 14.52 -16.60
CA ALA A 577 -43.51 14.99 -16.95
C ALA A 577 -42.45 14.02 -16.39
N VAL A 578 -41.70 13.32 -17.26
CA VAL A 578 -40.60 12.44 -16.82
C VAL A 578 -39.33 13.28 -16.63
N SER A 579 -39.08 13.70 -15.39
CA SER A 579 -37.79 14.27 -15.00
C SER A 579 -36.76 13.14 -14.83
N ILE A 580 -35.61 13.25 -15.51
CA ILE A 580 -34.46 12.35 -15.30
C ILE A 580 -33.81 12.75 -13.98
N ALA A 581 -34.26 12.13 -12.88
CA ALA A 581 -33.68 12.35 -11.58
C ALA A 581 -32.25 11.81 -11.52
N THR A 582 -31.28 12.71 -11.33
CA THR A 582 -29.90 12.37 -10.97
C THR A 582 -29.90 11.60 -9.66
N THR A 583 -29.63 10.29 -9.72
CA THR A 583 -29.61 9.44 -8.52
C THR A 583 -28.44 9.77 -7.62
N ALA A 584 -28.73 10.19 -6.38
CA ALA A 584 -27.75 10.23 -5.31
C ALA A 584 -27.11 8.84 -5.09
N PRO A 585 -25.86 8.77 -4.58
CA PRO A 585 -25.23 7.48 -4.27
C PRO A 585 -26.08 6.69 -3.26
N PRO A 586 -26.20 5.35 -3.41
CA PRO A 586 -27.02 4.54 -2.52
C PRO A 586 -26.51 4.61 -1.07
N PRO A 587 -27.40 4.53 -0.07
CA PRO A 587 -27.03 4.65 1.34
C PRO A 587 -26.03 3.57 1.76
N ARG A 588 -25.11 3.92 2.67
CA ARG A 588 -24.11 2.99 3.21
C ARG A 588 -24.80 1.79 3.87
N ILE A 589 -24.40 0.59 3.49
CA ILE A 589 -25.03 -0.67 3.92
C ILE A 589 -24.58 -1.03 5.34
N VAL A 590 -25.56 -1.26 6.21
CA VAL A 590 -25.36 -1.40 7.66
C VAL A 590 -25.26 -2.88 8.06
N LEU A 591 -24.07 -3.48 7.90
CA LEU A 591 -23.80 -4.85 8.33
C LEU A 591 -23.91 -5.08 9.85
N SER A 592 -23.92 -4.02 10.66
CA SER A 592 -23.96 -4.09 12.12
C SER A 592 -25.33 -4.49 12.72
N ASN A 593 -26.32 -4.77 11.88
CA ASN A 593 -27.70 -5.12 12.27
C ASN A 593 -28.02 -6.62 12.11
N VAL A 594 -27.05 -7.42 11.65
CA VAL A 594 -27.24 -8.85 11.33
C VAL A 594 -26.14 -9.65 12.01
N ASP A 595 -26.49 -10.69 12.76
CA ASP A 595 -25.49 -11.65 13.23
C ASP A 595 -25.02 -12.46 12.03
N HIS A 596 -23.72 -12.49 11.75
CA HIS A 596 -23.19 -13.18 10.58
C HIS A 596 -21.76 -13.67 10.77
N VAL A 597 -21.43 -14.75 10.07
CA VAL A 597 -20.05 -15.18 9.88
C VAL A 597 -19.52 -14.58 8.58
N LYS A 598 -18.34 -13.95 8.64
CA LYS A 598 -17.54 -13.62 7.45
C LYS A 598 -16.49 -14.69 7.24
N VAL A 599 -16.47 -15.25 6.03
CA VAL A 599 -15.44 -16.18 5.57
C VAL A 599 -14.63 -15.45 4.50
N TYR A 600 -13.45 -14.94 4.85
CA TYR A 600 -12.57 -14.20 3.94
C TYR A 600 -11.71 -15.15 3.12
N HIS A 601 -11.48 -14.83 1.86
CA HIS A 601 -10.70 -15.65 0.93
C HIS A 601 -10.21 -14.83 -0.28
N ASP A 602 -9.34 -15.42 -1.10
CA ASP A 602 -8.98 -14.85 -2.39
C ASP A 602 -10.18 -14.91 -3.34
N ALA A 603 -10.38 -13.86 -4.13
CA ALA A 603 -11.54 -13.72 -5.01
C ALA A 603 -11.63 -14.84 -6.06
N SER A 604 -10.48 -15.36 -6.51
CA SER A 604 -10.35 -16.45 -7.47
C SER A 604 -11.00 -17.77 -7.02
N ILE A 605 -11.09 -18.01 -5.70
CA ILE A 605 -11.67 -19.23 -5.11
C ILE A 605 -13.10 -19.00 -4.58
N ALA A 606 -13.69 -17.82 -4.76
CA ALA A 606 -15.00 -17.46 -4.20
C ALA A 606 -16.08 -18.52 -4.46
N MET A 607 -16.25 -18.95 -5.72
CA MET A 607 -17.29 -19.93 -6.07
C MET A 607 -16.94 -21.36 -5.63
N HIS A 608 -15.67 -21.68 -5.40
CA HIS A 608 -15.25 -22.96 -4.81
C HIS A 608 -15.62 -23.00 -3.32
N LEU A 609 -15.27 -21.95 -2.58
CA LEU A 609 -15.65 -21.83 -1.17
C LEU A 609 -17.16 -21.74 -0.99
N ARG A 610 -17.90 -21.07 -1.88
CA ARG A 610 -19.36 -21.08 -1.91
C ARG A 610 -19.93 -22.51 -1.98
N ASN A 611 -19.27 -23.39 -2.72
CA ASN A 611 -19.64 -24.79 -2.82
C ASN A 611 -19.32 -25.55 -1.53
N ILE A 612 -18.14 -25.36 -0.93
CA ILE A 612 -17.81 -25.93 0.40
C ILE A 612 -18.88 -25.55 1.43
N LEU A 613 -19.25 -24.27 1.50
CA LEU A 613 -20.30 -23.76 2.40
C LEU A 613 -21.66 -24.40 2.10
N HIS A 614 -22.05 -24.52 0.82
CA HIS A 614 -23.28 -25.20 0.43
C HIS A 614 -23.27 -26.70 0.75
N LEU A 615 -22.10 -27.35 0.69
CA LEU A 615 -21.98 -28.79 0.87
C LEU A 615 -22.04 -29.20 2.35
N TRP A 616 -21.75 -28.30 3.28
CA TRP A 616 -21.81 -28.54 4.73
C TRP A 616 -23.17 -29.11 5.19
N SER A 617 -23.14 -29.91 6.24
CA SER A 617 -24.32 -30.47 6.89
C SER A 617 -24.13 -30.57 8.41
N TYR A 618 -25.13 -30.12 9.16
CA TYR A 618 -25.25 -30.36 10.58
C TYR A 618 -25.75 -31.79 10.84
N ALA A 619 -25.16 -32.50 11.81
CA ALA A 619 -25.69 -33.77 12.30
C ALA A 619 -26.58 -33.51 13.52
N VAL A 620 -27.85 -33.93 13.45
CA VAL A 620 -28.79 -33.76 14.57
C VAL A 620 -28.42 -34.74 15.70
N PRO A 621 -28.28 -34.28 16.96
CA PRO A 621 -28.04 -35.15 18.11
C PRO A 621 -29.18 -36.15 18.32
N THR A 622 -28.84 -37.41 18.65
CA THR A 622 -29.80 -38.50 18.92
C THR A 622 -30.73 -38.24 20.10
N GLU A 623 -30.39 -37.31 21.00
CA GLU A 623 -31.26 -36.84 22.10
C GLU A 623 -32.50 -36.07 21.62
N ILE A 624 -32.54 -35.66 20.35
CA ILE A 624 -33.62 -34.86 19.74
C ILE A 624 -34.53 -35.69 18.82
N GLN A 625 -34.09 -36.87 18.36
CA GLN A 625 -34.90 -37.77 17.52
C GLN A 625 -34.60 -39.26 17.78
N SER A 626 -35.65 -40.07 17.84
CA SER A 626 -35.61 -41.51 18.14
C SER A 626 -35.25 -42.43 16.96
N GLN A 627 -34.85 -41.89 15.81
CA GLN A 627 -34.40 -42.66 14.64
C GLN A 627 -33.18 -41.99 13.96
N ALA A 628 -32.51 -42.76 13.09
CA ALA A 628 -31.16 -42.60 12.55
C ALA A 628 -30.63 -41.16 12.27
N LEU A 629 -29.30 -41.02 12.43
CA LEU A 629 -28.46 -39.83 12.18
C LEU A 629 -28.89 -38.99 10.95
N THR A 630 -29.78 -38.04 11.17
CA THR A 630 -30.25 -37.14 10.13
C THR A 630 -29.27 -35.99 9.95
N LYS A 631 -28.70 -35.87 8.74
CA LYS A 631 -27.79 -34.78 8.35
C LYS A 631 -28.56 -33.69 7.58
N ILE A 632 -28.55 -32.47 8.10
CA ILE A 632 -29.29 -31.33 7.54
C ILE A 632 -28.32 -30.34 6.89
N ARG A 633 -28.53 -30.06 5.61
CA ARG A 633 -27.76 -29.05 4.86
C ARG A 633 -28.36 -27.67 5.07
N VAL A 634 -28.06 -27.04 6.21
CA VAL A 634 -28.64 -25.74 6.62
C VAL A 634 -28.49 -24.65 5.54
N LEU A 635 -27.38 -24.64 4.78
CA LEU A 635 -27.12 -23.69 3.69
C LEU A 635 -27.61 -24.15 2.30
N LYS A 636 -28.45 -25.18 2.22
CA LYS A 636 -29.13 -25.59 0.97
C LYS A 636 -30.17 -24.51 0.59
N GLY A 637 -30.22 -24.14 -0.69
CA GLY A 637 -31.18 -23.14 -1.20
C GLY A 637 -30.89 -21.68 -0.81
N ALA A 638 -30.15 -21.45 0.28
CA ALA A 638 -29.75 -20.11 0.72
C ALA A 638 -28.98 -19.35 -0.37
N LYS A 639 -29.33 -18.08 -0.59
CA LYS A 639 -28.60 -17.10 -1.38
C LYS A 639 -27.71 -16.30 -0.45
N LEU A 640 -26.40 -16.42 -0.62
CA LEU A 640 -25.42 -15.72 0.21
C LEU A 640 -24.90 -14.48 -0.52
N VAL A 641 -24.40 -13.50 0.23
CA VAL A 641 -23.74 -12.30 -0.34
C VAL A 641 -22.24 -12.49 -0.28
N LEU A 642 -21.56 -12.27 -1.41
CA LEU A 642 -20.14 -12.02 -1.46
C LEU A 642 -19.92 -10.51 -1.32
N VAL A 643 -19.03 -10.12 -0.41
CA VAL A 643 -18.56 -8.73 -0.28
C VAL A 643 -17.11 -8.58 -0.71
N ASP A 644 -16.75 -7.36 -1.09
CA ASP A 644 -15.36 -6.92 -1.23
C ASP A 644 -14.68 -6.67 0.12
N GLU A 645 -13.41 -6.28 0.07
CA GLU A 645 -12.60 -5.82 1.21
C GLU A 645 -13.21 -4.64 1.99
N ARG A 646 -13.98 -3.75 1.33
CA ARG A 646 -14.74 -2.66 1.98
C ARG A 646 -16.10 -3.11 2.51
N SER A 647 -16.37 -4.42 2.52
CA SER A 647 -17.62 -5.02 2.98
C SER A 647 -18.88 -4.56 2.21
N ARG A 648 -18.73 -4.07 0.98
CA ARG A 648 -19.85 -3.80 0.08
C ARG A 648 -20.18 -5.06 -0.69
N GLY A 649 -21.48 -5.29 -0.90
CA GLY A 649 -21.97 -6.42 -1.65
C GLY A 649 -21.58 -6.28 -3.12
N ILE A 650 -20.96 -7.32 -3.66
CA ILE A 650 -20.56 -7.42 -5.07
C ILE A 650 -21.38 -8.48 -5.82
N LEU A 651 -21.81 -9.55 -5.15
CA LEU A 651 -22.45 -10.70 -5.78
C LEU A 651 -23.43 -11.41 -4.82
N ILE A 652 -24.53 -11.95 -5.34
CA ILE A 652 -25.45 -12.84 -4.60
C ILE A 652 -25.53 -14.19 -5.32
N SER A 653 -25.36 -15.30 -4.59
CA SER A 653 -25.40 -16.68 -5.15
C SER A 653 -26.02 -17.72 -4.22
#